data_AF-A0A2U3EKV4-F1
#
_entry.id   AF-A0A2U3EKV4-F1
#
_cell.length_a   1.000
_cell.length_b   1.000
_cell.length_c   1.000
_cell.angle_alpha   90.00
_cell.angle_beta   90.00
_cell.angle_gamma   90.00
#
_symmetry.space_group_name_H-M   'P 1'
#
loop_
_entity.id
_entity.type
_entity.pdbx_description
1 polymer ?
#
loop_
_entity_poly.entity_id
_entity_poly.type
_entity_poly.pdbx_seq_one_letter_code
_entity_poly.pdbx_strand_id
1 'polypeptide(L)'
;MDGSLGRRVLAWASLSEARIPARLAGCAFVAGQALEEERTAETGQWANGRGGQDNAVRQRRPWLLPHRLGFAGACATTAGTEEGPSMTTFARWRRSFPRAARSSDSSPFRHVSLVQPRCRAVLVLSRRTRRSPPVRIRTVESRNLPLPPSPSPSPSLAMAGPNTRRNTAIAASVLYFLTIPFLILVLIGNTKKSSSVLTDIYFFKLDVSQIIPIAVANSNLLNSVARSLGLHDFYSVGLWNFCEGYNDEGVTYCSTPTQFYWFNPVEILVSELLAGAKIALPSQVETILTLLRIGSQVMYGCFMAGTVVNFVLIFASPLVIRTRWFTLLFGTIALGSGIVLTVAAIIATVISVAAKIALTAQDQLNLQAVIGVKMFVFMWIGAVFTDVAFLLHAGMACCCKPNRAPRQTETPRDSSEEKPSKVALPSFSFVTPLVVTWPPTTSPLIDVNRAEYREATSNHEAKSLGSAFYSLLFRVILTVLLHPSAQTLEQTTQLCVLQTNKVPMRALTLSHICLAAVMALGGIVSGAPASILGSKGDTTAGLINATPYRWRRGYINGYQVQDWTVWPEYINPGESASVRVRSHGGSIGADSAAEVRYHLEGTSEPMALQVEYRKGDSHHVWVRFMESLRTLNNAPKTEHDLGFLNSPGGVGFVLAGTEGHFLSNDPPLNWMKATLPEIGHLPLRELAMPRSHHAGMWKAVAPIGAGVPSNTLTQNDGLWDQIRNGGIRVLDVRATRWHDHFRESHASKVGILGWQGMFGAGVEEMIDIVNEFNREVPGELFIWDIHMVARSADRHWQPLNDWETNELYQLLKKLEHRVVIPDNEDITWWPLERLIGRGKSAVIVRISSSWLLDHPKVKFPGGREGFATDRNFPLHDHWSAKNNVGSMVDDEIGAMASNRSRRDMAVFDMQWIITQDAGQIFMPVKSIMVLNEPAWRTLYREFWDALTDESYPNWLTMDGMHGNQIKAMCMAINKCLAARRCGTLGGKVKLLGKEGQGG
;
A
#
# COMPACT_ATOMS: atom_id res chain seq x y z
N MET A 1 -54.61 -54.01 21.00
CA MET A 1 -56.07 -54.18 21.11
C MET A 1 -56.68 -53.97 19.74
N ASP A 2 -57.96 -54.24 19.59
CA ASP A 2 -58.70 -54.42 18.33
C ASP A 2 -58.70 -53.18 17.39
N GLY A 3 -58.98 -53.29 16.09
CA GLY A 3 -59.22 -54.50 15.29
C GLY A 3 -60.32 -54.33 14.21
N SER A 4 -60.23 -55.17 13.17
CA SER A 4 -61.28 -55.46 12.16
C SER A 4 -61.62 -54.42 11.06
N LEU A 5 -61.98 -54.98 9.88
CA LEU A 5 -62.87 -54.45 8.82
C LEU A 5 -62.52 -53.13 8.07
N GLY A 6 -62.85 -52.99 6.77
CA GLY A 6 -63.31 -54.02 5.83
C GLY A 6 -63.90 -53.53 4.48
N ARG A 7 -63.33 -54.05 3.38
CA ARG A 7 -63.90 -54.20 2.01
C ARG A 7 -63.98 -52.99 1.04
N ARG A 8 -63.96 -53.39 -0.25
CA ARG A 8 -64.30 -52.64 -1.48
C ARG A 8 -65.85 -52.43 -1.54
N VAL A 9 -66.52 -51.76 -2.49
CA VAL A 9 -66.55 -51.94 -3.97
C VAL A 9 -67.23 -50.73 -4.64
N LEU A 10 -66.81 -50.33 -5.85
CA LEU A 10 -67.62 -50.11 -7.08
C LEU A 10 -66.95 -49.17 -8.09
N ALA A 11 -67.25 -49.37 -9.37
CA ALA A 11 -66.83 -48.56 -10.51
C ALA A 11 -67.94 -48.53 -11.57
N TRP A 12 -67.99 -47.48 -12.40
CA TRP A 12 -68.77 -47.40 -13.65
C TRP A 12 -68.01 -46.49 -14.66
N ALA A 13 -68.36 -46.57 -15.95
CA ALA A 13 -67.58 -46.04 -17.09
C ALA A 13 -68.47 -45.41 -18.20
N SER A 14 -67.90 -45.13 -19.40
CA SER A 14 -68.53 -44.71 -20.71
C SER A 14 -68.19 -43.27 -21.18
N LEU A 15 -67.95 -42.91 -22.46
CA LEU A 15 -67.32 -43.55 -23.66
C LEU A 15 -67.18 -42.56 -24.87
N SER A 16 -66.75 -43.05 -26.05
CA SER A 16 -66.60 -42.42 -27.41
C SER A 16 -65.39 -41.48 -27.63
N GLU A 17 -64.56 -41.50 -28.71
CA GLU A 17 -64.61 -41.90 -30.16
C GLU A 17 -65.19 -40.84 -31.14
N ALA A 18 -64.76 -40.64 -32.41
CA ALA A 18 -63.92 -41.44 -33.33
C ALA A 18 -63.17 -40.67 -34.48
N ARG A 19 -61.99 -41.20 -34.90
CA ARG A 19 -61.46 -41.51 -36.28
C ARG A 19 -61.48 -40.54 -37.51
N ILE A 20 -60.27 -40.24 -38.04
CA ILE A 20 -59.65 -40.70 -39.35
C ILE A 20 -60.51 -40.65 -40.65
N PRO A 21 -60.07 -39.97 -41.76
CA PRO A 21 -59.24 -40.61 -42.81
C PRO A 21 -58.22 -39.72 -43.58
N ALA A 22 -57.47 -40.29 -44.54
CA ALA A 22 -56.40 -39.65 -45.34
C ALA A 22 -56.31 -40.19 -46.79
N ARG A 23 -55.65 -39.49 -47.75
CA ARG A 23 -54.92 -40.08 -48.93
C ARG A 23 -54.25 -39.10 -49.94
N LEU A 24 -53.08 -39.55 -50.47
CA LEU A 24 -52.56 -39.53 -51.86
C LEU A 24 -51.70 -38.39 -52.50
N ALA A 25 -50.66 -38.86 -53.22
CA ALA A 25 -49.86 -38.30 -54.35
C ALA A 25 -48.91 -37.09 -54.13
N GLY A 26 -47.74 -36.98 -54.80
CA GLY A 26 -47.06 -37.93 -55.73
C GLY A 26 -45.75 -37.35 -56.35
N CYS A 27 -44.96 -38.20 -57.04
CA CYS A 27 -43.65 -37.95 -57.73
C CYS A 27 -42.43 -37.65 -56.80
N ALA A 28 -41.26 -38.32 -56.78
CA ALA A 28 -40.55 -39.38 -57.54
C ALA A 28 -39.44 -38.93 -58.54
N PHE A 29 -38.17 -39.30 -58.28
CA PHE A 29 -37.15 -39.67 -59.30
C PHE A 29 -35.90 -40.40 -58.69
N VAL A 30 -35.79 -41.71 -58.95
CA VAL A 30 -34.64 -42.53 -59.47
C VAL A 30 -33.29 -41.78 -59.67
N ALA A 31 -32.06 -42.27 -59.41
CA ALA A 31 -31.45 -43.51 -58.85
C ALA A 31 -29.96 -43.20 -58.43
N GLY A 32 -29.08 -44.10 -57.97
CA GLY A 32 -29.06 -45.59 -57.93
C GLY A 32 -27.92 -46.19 -57.07
N GLN A 33 -27.58 -47.47 -57.28
CA GLN A 33 -26.77 -48.31 -56.38
C GLN A 33 -25.37 -48.70 -56.91
N ALA A 34 -24.42 -48.82 -55.98
CA ALA A 34 -23.32 -49.82 -55.92
C ALA A 34 -22.89 -49.89 -54.43
N LEU A 35 -22.60 -51.01 -53.75
CA LEU A 35 -21.75 -52.17 -54.09
C LEU A 35 -20.26 -51.77 -54.20
N GLU A 36 -19.29 -52.40 -53.52
CA GLU A 36 -19.35 -53.61 -52.66
C GLU A 36 -18.23 -53.61 -51.57
N GLU A 37 -17.79 -54.79 -51.16
CA GLU A 37 -16.80 -55.19 -50.12
C GLU A 37 -15.37 -54.59 -50.29
N GLU A 38 -14.38 -54.76 -49.40
CA GLU A 38 -14.07 -55.89 -48.50
C GLU A 38 -13.21 -55.52 -47.27
N ARG A 39 -12.86 -56.55 -46.49
CA ARG A 39 -11.84 -56.63 -45.42
C ARG A 39 -10.41 -56.42 -46.01
N THR A 40 -9.29 -56.37 -45.28
CA THR A 40 -8.90 -57.04 -44.02
C THR A 40 -7.76 -56.27 -43.33
N ALA A 41 -7.49 -56.55 -42.06
CA ALA A 41 -6.29 -56.08 -41.37
C ALA A 41 -5.09 -56.99 -41.68
N GLU A 42 -3.86 -56.47 -41.57
CA GLU A 42 -2.80 -57.20 -40.86
C GLU A 42 -1.63 -56.31 -40.36
N THR A 43 -0.74 -56.94 -39.60
CA THR A 43 0.30 -56.34 -38.76
C THR A 43 1.54 -55.85 -39.49
N GLY A 44 2.23 -54.84 -38.93
CA GLY A 44 3.56 -54.43 -39.37
C GLY A 44 4.32 -53.56 -38.37
N GLN A 45 5.03 -54.18 -37.42
CA GLN A 45 6.17 -53.52 -36.77
C GLN A 45 7.35 -53.41 -37.76
N TRP A 46 8.28 -52.48 -37.53
CA TRP A 46 9.73 -52.70 -37.47
C TRP A 46 10.42 -51.41 -37.00
N ALA A 47 11.71 -51.45 -36.65
CA ALA A 47 12.33 -50.47 -35.75
C ALA A 47 13.58 -49.76 -36.30
N ASN A 48 13.93 -48.65 -35.64
CA ASN A 48 15.24 -47.99 -35.57
C ASN A 48 15.88 -47.43 -36.85
N GLY A 49 16.07 -46.10 -36.86
CA GLY A 49 17.12 -45.41 -37.62
C GLY A 49 17.71 -44.28 -36.77
N ARG A 50 19.03 -44.27 -36.54
CA ARG A 50 19.75 -43.20 -35.82
C ARG A 50 20.70 -42.48 -36.78
N GLY A 51 20.99 -41.21 -36.49
CA GLY A 51 21.98 -40.39 -37.18
C GLY A 51 21.37 -39.36 -38.14
N GLY A 52 22.01 -38.23 -38.41
CA GLY A 52 23.34 -37.80 -37.95
C GLY A 52 23.57 -36.30 -38.13
N GLN A 53 24.65 -35.80 -37.54
CA GLN A 53 24.96 -34.39 -37.31
C GLN A 53 25.42 -33.58 -38.56
N ASP A 54 25.17 -32.27 -38.46
CA ASP A 54 26.07 -31.14 -38.76
C ASP A 54 26.40 -30.65 -40.20
N ASN A 55 26.26 -29.32 -40.33
CA ASN A 55 27.05 -28.37 -41.15
C ASN A 55 26.97 -28.40 -42.70
N ALA A 56 27.22 -27.31 -43.44
CA ALA A 56 27.08 -25.85 -43.22
C ALA A 56 27.42 -25.10 -44.55
N VAL A 57 26.89 -23.86 -44.75
CA VAL A 57 27.46 -22.82 -45.67
C VAL A 57 27.33 -23.15 -47.20
N ARG A 58 27.11 -22.26 -48.20
CA ARG A 58 27.18 -20.77 -48.33
C ARG A 58 26.21 -20.18 -49.39
N GLN A 59 25.93 -18.88 -49.24
CA GLN A 59 25.25 -17.89 -50.11
C GLN A 59 25.39 -17.96 -51.65
N ARG A 60 24.31 -17.59 -52.38
CA ARG A 60 24.16 -16.44 -53.35
C ARG A 60 22.71 -16.45 -53.92
N ARG A 61 21.87 -15.41 -53.74
CA ARG A 61 21.70 -14.13 -54.50
C ARG A 61 21.14 -14.28 -55.96
N PRO A 62 20.34 -13.32 -56.49
CA PRO A 62 19.27 -12.51 -55.87
C PRO A 62 18.08 -12.12 -56.82
N TRP A 63 17.13 -11.31 -56.32
CA TRP A 63 16.23 -10.34 -57.03
C TRP A 63 15.46 -10.73 -58.32
N LEU A 64 14.12 -10.63 -58.26
CA LEU A 64 13.26 -10.16 -59.37
C LEU A 64 12.05 -9.34 -58.86
N LEU A 65 11.56 -8.45 -59.73
CA LEU A 65 10.47 -7.44 -59.65
C LEU A 65 10.12 -7.09 -61.14
N PRO A 66 9.18 -6.18 -61.53
CA PRO A 66 8.10 -5.45 -60.83
C PRO A 66 6.71 -5.47 -61.58
N HIS A 67 5.81 -4.52 -61.26
CA HIS A 67 4.55 -4.10 -61.93
C HIS A 67 3.28 -4.97 -61.75
N ARG A 68 2.01 -4.51 -61.71
CA ARG A 68 1.21 -3.23 -61.85
C ARG A 68 0.22 -3.20 -63.05
N LEU A 69 -0.96 -2.60 -62.79
CA LEU A 69 -2.10 -2.23 -63.69
C LEU A 69 -3.10 -3.38 -64.00
N GLY A 70 -4.44 -3.15 -64.09
CA GLY A 70 -5.22 -1.96 -63.67
C GLY A 70 -6.68 -1.87 -64.19
N PHE A 71 -7.48 -0.98 -63.56
CA PHE A 71 -8.72 -0.30 -64.03
C PHE A 71 -10.11 -1.01 -64.09
N ALA A 72 -11.15 -0.13 -64.11
CA ALA A 72 -12.62 -0.33 -64.16
C ALA A 72 -13.34 -0.88 -62.91
N GLY A 73 -14.60 -0.52 -62.59
CA GLY A 73 -15.43 0.57 -63.13
C GLY A 73 -16.94 0.49 -62.77
N ALA A 74 -17.56 1.66 -62.49
CA ALA A 74 -19.00 1.99 -62.53
C ALA A 74 -20.05 1.35 -61.57
N CYS A 75 -20.76 2.25 -60.86
CA CYS A 75 -22.23 2.35 -60.71
C CYS A 75 -23.12 1.33 -59.95
N ALA A 76 -24.32 1.85 -59.63
CA ALA A 76 -25.59 1.18 -59.31
C ALA A 76 -25.77 0.50 -57.94
N THR A 77 -26.21 1.29 -56.95
CA THR A 77 -27.29 0.87 -56.03
C THR A 77 -28.60 1.52 -56.48
N THR A 78 -29.56 0.72 -56.94
CA THR A 78 -30.91 1.16 -57.29
C THR A 78 -31.86 1.09 -56.08
N ALA A 79 -32.90 1.93 -56.11
CA ALA A 79 -33.93 2.00 -55.08
C ALA A 79 -35.34 1.98 -55.70
N GLY A 80 -36.35 1.75 -54.86
CA GLY A 80 -37.78 1.69 -55.23
C GLY A 80 -38.37 0.30 -55.03
N THR A 81 -39.65 0.13 -54.70
CA THR A 81 -40.73 1.07 -54.26
C THR A 81 -41.62 0.28 -53.24
N GLU A 82 -42.78 0.69 -52.70
CA GLU A 82 -43.76 1.73 -53.01
C GLU A 82 -44.72 1.99 -51.81
N GLU A 83 -45.64 2.94 -51.98
CA GLU A 83 -46.92 3.19 -51.25
C GLU A 83 -46.99 3.35 -49.71
N GLY A 84 -47.68 4.44 -49.32
CA GLY A 84 -48.61 4.47 -48.17
C GLY A 84 -49.97 4.96 -48.68
N PRO A 85 -51.00 5.13 -47.81
CA PRO A 85 -51.50 6.52 -47.68
C PRO A 85 -52.13 6.95 -46.33
N SER A 86 -52.07 8.26 -46.11
CA SER A 86 -53.16 9.14 -45.61
C SER A 86 -53.77 9.03 -44.18
N MET A 87 -53.55 10.11 -43.40
CA MET A 87 -54.56 11.14 -43.00
C MET A 87 -55.15 11.27 -41.56
N THR A 88 -55.29 12.56 -41.17
CA THR A 88 -56.38 13.21 -40.37
C THR A 88 -56.53 12.95 -38.84
N THR A 89 -56.85 13.92 -37.93
CA THR A 89 -56.71 15.41 -37.86
C THR A 89 -56.88 15.91 -36.39
N PHE A 90 -56.58 17.20 -36.11
CA PHE A 90 -56.93 18.03 -34.90
C PHE A 90 -56.31 17.60 -33.54
N ALA A 91 -55.59 18.41 -32.74
CA ALA A 91 -55.21 19.83 -32.66
C ALA A 91 -56.19 20.86 -32.04
N ARG A 92 -55.76 21.57 -30.97
CA ARG A 92 -55.70 23.06 -30.88
C ARG A 92 -55.11 23.65 -29.56
N TRP A 93 -54.30 24.72 -29.74
CA TRP A 93 -54.09 25.90 -28.85
C TRP A 93 -53.41 25.71 -27.47
N ARG A 94 -52.81 26.73 -26.80
CA ARG A 94 -52.09 28.02 -27.06
C ARG A 94 -51.59 28.51 -25.67
N ARG A 95 -50.58 29.37 -25.43
CA ARG A 95 -49.58 30.17 -26.19
C ARG A 95 -48.27 30.16 -25.30
N SER A 96 -47.23 31.01 -25.31
CA SER A 96 -46.87 32.29 -25.97
C SER A 96 -45.34 32.40 -26.17
N PHE A 97 -44.78 33.62 -26.28
CA PHE A 97 -43.37 34.01 -26.47
C PHE A 97 -43.14 35.45 -25.89
N PRO A 98 -41.92 36.04 -25.72
CA PRO A 98 -40.70 36.08 -26.58
C PRO A 98 -39.41 35.49 -25.92
N ARG A 99 -38.34 35.04 -26.61
CA ARG A 99 -37.40 35.61 -27.64
C ARG A 99 -36.39 36.62 -27.07
N ALA A 100 -35.12 36.69 -27.51
CA ALA A 100 -34.47 36.19 -28.76
C ALA A 100 -33.04 35.61 -28.52
N ALA A 101 -32.54 34.62 -29.29
CA ALA A 101 -31.65 34.71 -30.48
C ALA A 101 -30.22 35.26 -30.21
N ARG A 102 -29.11 34.80 -30.80
CA ARG A 102 -28.73 33.76 -31.81
C ARG A 102 -27.19 33.50 -31.64
N SER A 103 -26.47 32.57 -32.30
CA SER A 103 -26.72 31.57 -33.37
C SER A 103 -25.64 30.46 -33.37
N SER A 104 -25.79 29.54 -34.33
CA SER A 104 -24.84 28.60 -34.97
C SER A 104 -23.57 29.28 -35.59
N ASP A 105 -22.56 28.59 -36.16
CA ASP A 105 -22.57 27.32 -36.92
C ASP A 105 -21.29 26.44 -36.82
N SER A 106 -21.23 25.35 -37.61
CA SER A 106 -20.29 24.21 -37.41
C SER A 106 -19.52 23.72 -38.66
N SER A 107 -18.49 22.89 -38.40
CA SER A 107 -17.90 21.87 -39.33
C SER A 107 -16.72 22.31 -40.27
N PRO A 108 -15.93 21.37 -40.87
CA PRO A 108 -14.47 21.54 -41.06
C PRO A 108 -13.95 21.30 -42.51
N PHE A 109 -12.62 21.33 -42.74
CA PHE A 109 -11.95 20.50 -43.78
C PHE A 109 -10.43 20.26 -43.52
N ARG A 110 -9.80 19.36 -44.30
CA ARG A 110 -8.38 18.89 -44.23
C ARG A 110 -7.54 19.41 -45.41
N HIS A 111 -6.18 19.38 -45.33
CA HIS A 111 -5.30 18.48 -46.14
C HIS A 111 -3.76 18.75 -46.03
N VAL A 112 -2.99 17.66 -45.80
CA VAL A 112 -1.74 17.21 -46.49
C VAL A 112 -0.57 18.23 -46.71
N SER A 113 0.56 18.17 -45.98
CA SER A 113 1.82 17.37 -46.21
C SER A 113 2.93 18.13 -47.01
N LEU A 114 4.24 17.82 -47.02
CA LEU A 114 5.10 16.74 -46.42
C LEU A 114 6.59 17.22 -46.24
N VAL A 115 7.33 16.65 -45.26
CA VAL A 115 8.80 16.36 -45.22
C VAL A 115 9.90 17.43 -45.51
N GLN A 116 10.65 17.80 -44.46
CA GLN A 116 12.12 17.59 -44.16
C GLN A 116 13.18 17.39 -45.29
N PRO A 117 14.53 17.59 -45.07
CA PRO A 117 15.28 17.42 -43.80
C PRO A 117 16.49 18.38 -43.48
N ARG A 118 17.13 18.16 -42.31
CA ARG A 118 18.58 18.18 -41.89
C ARG A 118 19.64 18.95 -42.75
N CYS A 119 20.74 19.53 -42.25
CA CYS A 119 21.47 19.46 -40.94
C CYS A 119 22.64 20.49 -40.86
N ARG A 120 23.03 20.95 -39.65
CA ARG A 120 24.38 21.52 -39.24
C ARG A 120 24.92 22.75 -40.05
N ALA A 121 25.96 23.51 -39.66
CA ALA A 121 26.47 23.99 -38.35
C ALA A 121 27.58 25.08 -38.62
N VAL A 122 28.19 25.64 -37.55
CA VAL A 122 29.45 26.42 -37.54
C VAL A 122 29.42 27.92 -37.95
N LEU A 123 29.50 28.78 -36.91
CA LEU A 123 30.48 29.86 -36.66
C LEU A 123 31.15 30.64 -37.84
N VAL A 124 31.19 31.98 -37.76
CA VAL A 124 32.43 32.83 -37.72
C VAL A 124 32.10 34.34 -37.55
N LEU A 125 33.09 35.12 -37.11
CA LEU A 125 33.02 36.55 -36.73
C LEU A 125 32.91 37.54 -37.91
N SER A 126 32.42 38.76 -37.63
CA SER A 126 33.03 39.99 -38.17
C SER A 126 32.78 41.24 -37.29
N ARG A 127 33.65 42.25 -37.41
CA ARG A 127 33.53 43.58 -36.80
C ARG A 127 33.46 44.65 -37.89
N ARG A 128 32.62 45.68 -37.77
CA ARG A 128 33.10 47.08 -37.82
C ARG A 128 32.08 48.16 -37.44
N THR A 129 32.64 49.24 -36.91
CA THR A 129 32.04 50.54 -36.56
C THR A 129 31.81 51.44 -37.79
N ARG A 130 30.91 52.44 -37.68
CA ARG A 130 31.11 53.77 -38.28
C ARG A 130 30.49 54.88 -37.42
N ARG A 131 30.86 56.13 -37.71
CA ARG A 131 30.60 57.34 -36.89
C ARG A 131 29.54 58.27 -37.51
N SER A 132 29.07 59.21 -36.71
CA SER A 132 28.13 60.31 -37.02
C SER A 132 28.74 61.47 -37.84
N PRO A 133 27.89 62.40 -38.30
CA PRO A 133 28.22 63.83 -38.39
C PRO A 133 27.25 64.74 -37.58
N PRO A 134 27.57 66.04 -37.35
CA PRO A 134 26.84 66.92 -36.42
C PRO A 134 26.21 68.18 -37.06
N VAL A 135 25.41 68.93 -36.27
CA VAL A 135 24.94 70.32 -36.58
C VAL A 135 25.13 71.22 -35.34
N ARG A 136 25.21 72.56 -35.52
CA ARG A 136 25.82 73.52 -34.59
C ARG A 136 24.87 74.62 -34.06
N ILE A 137 24.83 74.74 -32.72
CA ILE A 137 24.66 75.94 -31.85
C ILE A 137 23.69 77.08 -32.29
N ARG A 138 22.76 77.44 -31.39
CA ARG A 138 22.43 78.85 -31.09
C ARG A 138 22.25 79.04 -29.59
N THR A 139 22.69 80.19 -29.05
CA THR A 139 22.66 80.54 -27.62
C THR A 139 21.61 81.61 -27.35
N VAL A 140 20.84 81.45 -26.27
CA VAL A 140 20.05 82.51 -25.62
C VAL A 140 20.16 82.31 -24.11
N GLU A 141 20.29 83.40 -23.36
CA GLU A 141 20.52 83.40 -21.91
C GLU A 141 19.32 84.00 -21.17
N SER A 142 18.81 83.33 -20.14
CA SER A 142 18.32 83.98 -18.89
C SER A 142 17.83 83.01 -17.81
N ARG A 143 18.37 83.18 -16.60
CA ARG A 143 17.71 83.09 -15.28
C ARG A 143 17.01 81.79 -14.86
N ASN A 144 17.79 80.93 -14.20
CA ASN A 144 17.55 80.39 -12.86
C ASN A 144 16.10 80.00 -12.43
N LEU A 145 15.84 78.69 -12.40
CA LEU A 145 15.11 78.06 -11.28
C LEU A 145 15.64 76.62 -11.08
N PRO A 146 15.97 76.14 -9.86
CA PRO A 146 16.51 74.80 -9.67
C PRO A 146 15.46 73.69 -9.84
N LEU A 147 15.81 72.64 -10.58
CA LEU A 147 15.06 71.37 -10.66
C LEU A 147 15.69 70.32 -9.72
N PRO A 148 14.91 69.31 -9.25
CA PRO A 148 15.34 68.39 -8.20
C PRO A 148 16.44 67.40 -8.66
N PRO A 149 17.25 66.87 -7.71
CA PRO A 149 18.36 65.96 -8.01
C PRO A 149 17.91 64.56 -8.45
N SER A 150 18.78 63.89 -9.21
CA SER A 150 18.65 62.50 -9.64
C SER A 150 18.89 61.48 -8.51
N PRO A 151 18.36 60.24 -8.61
CA PRO A 151 18.42 59.27 -7.53
C PRO A 151 19.83 58.71 -7.25
N SER A 152 20.11 58.46 -5.98
CA SER A 152 21.34 57.82 -5.48
C SER A 152 21.41 56.33 -5.84
N PRO A 153 22.63 55.75 -5.98
CA PRO A 153 22.80 54.32 -6.20
C PRO A 153 22.34 53.48 -5.00
N SER A 154 21.88 52.26 -5.27
CA SER A 154 21.40 51.29 -4.26
C SER A 154 22.52 50.78 -3.33
N PRO A 155 22.21 50.42 -2.07
CA PRO A 155 23.20 49.94 -1.11
C PRO A 155 23.84 48.61 -1.56
N SER A 156 25.16 48.51 -1.40
CA SER A 156 25.93 47.35 -1.81
C SER A 156 25.66 46.13 -0.92
N LEU A 157 25.62 44.94 -1.53
CA LEU A 157 25.52 43.67 -0.83
C LEU A 157 26.74 43.47 0.09
N ALA A 158 26.51 43.38 1.39
CA ALA A 158 27.57 43.31 2.39
C ALA A 158 28.48 42.08 2.19
N MET A 159 29.75 42.30 1.85
CA MET A 159 30.73 41.21 1.77
C MET A 159 31.14 40.76 3.18
N ALA A 160 30.93 39.48 3.49
CA ALA A 160 31.38 38.88 4.74
C ALA A 160 32.91 38.96 4.86
N GLY A 161 33.40 39.63 5.92
CA GLY A 161 34.84 39.83 6.15
C GLY A 161 35.61 38.51 6.38
N PRO A 162 36.95 38.51 6.20
CA PRO A 162 37.79 37.30 6.27
C PRO A 162 37.72 36.56 7.61
N ASN A 163 37.39 37.27 8.70
CA ASN A 163 37.16 36.67 10.02
C ASN A 163 35.95 35.71 10.02
N THR A 164 34.88 36.01 9.28
CA THR A 164 33.65 35.20 9.27
C THR A 164 33.93 33.79 8.75
N ARG A 165 34.58 33.66 7.58
CA ARG A 165 34.91 32.36 6.97
C ARG A 165 35.93 31.56 7.80
N ARG A 166 36.83 32.23 8.52
CA ARG A 166 37.70 31.56 9.50
C ARG A 166 36.89 30.99 10.67
N ASN A 167 36.02 31.80 11.26
CA ASN A 167 35.20 31.39 12.41
C ASN A 167 34.22 30.27 12.04
N THR A 168 33.62 30.29 10.84
CA THR A 168 32.76 29.20 10.33
C THR A 168 33.52 27.89 10.12
N ALA A 169 34.75 27.93 9.59
CA ALA A 169 35.58 26.74 9.45
C ALA A 169 36.06 26.17 10.80
N ILE A 170 36.30 27.03 11.79
CA ILE A 170 36.59 26.62 13.17
C ILE A 170 35.34 25.98 13.81
N ALA A 171 34.16 26.58 13.65
CA ALA A 171 32.91 26.02 14.19
C ALA A 171 32.59 24.62 13.61
N ALA A 172 32.82 24.40 12.32
CA ALA A 172 32.68 23.07 11.72
C ALA A 172 33.72 22.08 12.26
N SER A 173 34.98 22.49 12.44
CA SER A 173 36.03 21.66 13.06
C SER A 173 35.69 21.29 14.51
N VAL A 174 35.12 22.22 15.29
CA VAL A 174 34.65 21.98 16.66
C VAL A 174 33.46 21.02 16.69
N LEU A 175 32.50 21.13 15.76
CA LEU A 175 31.40 20.18 15.66
C LEU A 175 31.88 18.76 15.35
N TYR A 176 32.83 18.59 14.41
CA TYR A 176 33.45 17.28 14.18
C TYR A 176 34.22 16.75 15.39
N PHE A 177 34.89 17.62 16.15
CA PHE A 177 35.52 17.22 17.42
C PHE A 177 34.48 16.76 18.45
N LEU A 178 33.33 17.43 18.54
CA LEU A 178 32.22 17.03 19.41
C LEU A 178 31.52 15.74 18.93
N THR A 179 31.50 15.44 17.63
CA THR A 179 30.98 14.17 17.07
C THR A 179 31.77 12.96 17.58
N ILE A 180 33.11 13.05 17.63
CA ILE A 180 33.99 11.90 17.92
C ILE A 180 33.68 11.16 19.23
N PRO A 181 33.54 11.80 20.42
CA PRO A 181 33.25 11.07 21.65
C PRO A 181 31.92 10.28 21.59
N PHE A 182 30.89 10.81 20.93
CA PHE A 182 29.63 10.09 20.76
C PHE A 182 29.73 8.91 19.80
N LEU A 183 30.44 9.06 18.68
CA LEU A 183 30.70 7.93 17.78
C LEU A 183 31.60 6.87 18.44
N ILE A 184 32.61 7.27 19.23
CA ILE A 184 33.40 6.33 20.04
C ILE A 184 32.50 5.55 20.99
N LEU A 185 31.57 6.20 21.70
CA LEU A 185 30.61 5.50 22.58
C LEU A 185 29.71 4.51 21.83
N VAL A 186 29.36 4.77 20.57
CA VAL A 186 28.65 3.81 19.69
C VAL A 186 29.55 2.64 19.28
N LEU A 187 30.82 2.91 18.96
CA LEU A 187 31.80 1.87 18.61
C LEU A 187 32.20 0.99 19.80
N ILE A 188 32.31 1.54 21.02
CA ILE A 188 32.73 0.77 22.22
C ILE A 188 31.56 0.38 23.13
N GLY A 189 30.33 0.75 22.79
CA GLY A 189 29.12 0.37 23.49
C GLY A 189 29.00 -1.16 23.59
N ASN A 190 28.65 -1.64 24.78
CA ASN A 190 28.56 -3.05 25.13
C ASN A 190 29.88 -3.86 24.98
N THR A 191 31.06 -3.27 24.78
CA THR A 191 32.29 -4.06 24.51
C THR A 191 33.03 -4.62 25.73
N LYS A 192 32.70 -4.21 26.96
CA LYS A 192 33.46 -4.58 28.19
C LYS A 192 32.58 -4.72 29.43
N LYS A 193 32.58 -5.91 30.03
CA LYS A 193 31.85 -6.19 31.29
C LYS A 193 32.27 -5.36 32.50
N SER A 194 33.54 -4.92 32.56
CA SER A 194 34.08 -4.17 33.70
C SER A 194 33.66 -2.69 33.75
N SER A 195 32.76 -2.23 32.87
CA SER A 195 32.22 -0.87 32.89
C SER A 195 30.70 -0.89 32.79
N SER A 196 30.04 -0.61 33.93
CA SER A 196 28.59 -0.39 34.01
C SER A 196 28.09 0.69 33.03
N VAL A 197 28.94 1.65 32.66
CA VAL A 197 28.61 2.68 31.66
C VAL A 197 28.58 2.09 30.25
N LEU A 198 29.43 1.11 29.91
CA LEU A 198 29.46 0.51 28.57
C LEU A 198 28.44 -0.60 28.38
N THR A 199 28.20 -1.42 29.42
CA THR A 199 27.19 -2.50 29.36
C THR A 199 25.75 -1.98 29.22
N ASP A 200 25.50 -0.70 29.53
CA ASP A 200 24.20 -0.03 29.37
C ASP A 200 24.11 0.80 28.06
N ILE A 201 25.01 0.53 27.10
CA ILE A 201 25.02 1.12 25.74
C ILE A 201 24.92 -0.02 24.73
N TYR A 202 23.69 -0.47 24.47
CA TYR A 202 23.36 -1.57 23.56
C TYR A 202 22.22 -1.16 22.61
N PHE A 203 22.07 -1.85 21.48
CA PHE A 203 20.95 -1.62 20.56
C PHE A 203 19.66 -2.25 21.10
N PHE A 204 19.70 -3.54 21.43
CA PHE A 204 18.64 -4.23 22.17
C PHE A 204 19.21 -5.23 23.18
N LYS A 205 18.45 -5.48 24.25
CA LYS A 205 18.64 -6.56 25.22
C LYS A 205 17.46 -7.52 25.10
N LEU A 206 17.75 -8.78 24.84
CA LEU A 206 16.83 -9.91 24.92
C LEU A 206 16.89 -10.47 26.34
N ASP A 207 15.74 -10.54 27.01
CA ASP A 207 15.55 -11.23 28.29
C ASP A 207 14.91 -12.59 28.00
N VAL A 208 15.52 -13.65 28.55
CA VAL A 208 15.13 -15.05 28.35
C VAL A 208 14.77 -15.74 29.66
N SER A 209 14.73 -15.00 30.78
CA SER A 209 14.56 -15.53 32.14
C SER A 209 13.22 -16.24 32.41
N GLN A 210 12.30 -16.23 31.45
CA GLN A 210 10.96 -16.83 31.56
C GLN A 210 10.62 -17.79 30.40
N ILE A 211 11.63 -18.36 29.72
CA ILE A 211 11.46 -19.26 28.56
C ILE A 211 10.56 -20.49 28.81
N ILE A 212 10.49 -21.01 30.04
CA ILE A 212 9.61 -22.15 30.39
C ILE A 212 8.30 -21.61 30.99
N PRO A 213 7.12 -21.94 30.42
CA PRO A 213 5.84 -21.49 30.95
C PRO A 213 5.58 -22.05 32.36
N ILE A 214 5.14 -21.18 33.28
CA ILE A 214 5.06 -21.47 34.72
C ILE A 214 3.82 -22.33 35.05
N ALA A 215 3.95 -23.63 34.76
CA ALA A 215 3.00 -24.67 35.15
C ALA A 215 3.49 -25.49 36.36
N VAL A 216 4.10 -24.85 37.36
CA VAL A 216 4.27 -25.36 38.75
C VAL A 216 4.72 -24.21 39.66
N ALA A 217 4.24 -24.19 40.91
CA ALA A 217 4.56 -23.15 41.88
C ALA A 217 5.90 -23.40 42.62
N ASN A 218 7.04 -23.08 41.99
CA ASN A 218 8.31 -22.76 42.69
C ASN A 218 9.37 -22.18 41.74
N SER A 219 9.36 -20.86 41.53
CA SER A 219 10.32 -20.13 40.67
C SER A 219 11.78 -20.36 41.06
N ASN A 220 12.07 -20.37 42.36
CA ASN A 220 13.44 -20.31 42.87
C ASN A 220 14.25 -21.60 42.60
N LEU A 221 13.57 -22.74 42.44
CA LEU A 221 14.22 -23.98 42.05
C LEU A 221 14.50 -24.03 40.54
N LEU A 222 13.55 -23.55 39.72
CA LEU A 222 13.64 -23.59 38.26
C LEU A 222 14.75 -22.69 37.72
N ASN A 223 14.97 -21.51 38.30
CA ASN A 223 16.08 -20.63 37.93
C ASN A 223 17.44 -21.30 38.20
N SER A 224 17.56 -22.11 39.26
CA SER A 224 18.78 -22.89 39.53
C SER A 224 19.02 -23.99 38.49
N VAL A 225 17.94 -24.59 37.95
CA VAL A 225 17.99 -25.60 36.89
C VAL A 225 18.38 -24.96 35.56
N ALA A 226 17.80 -23.83 35.19
CA ALA A 226 18.17 -23.09 33.96
C ALA A 226 19.65 -22.68 33.96
N ARG A 227 20.16 -22.17 35.10
CA ARG A 227 21.59 -21.86 35.28
C ARG A 227 22.47 -23.11 35.24
N SER A 228 22.00 -24.25 35.76
CA SER A 228 22.72 -25.54 35.62
C SER A 228 22.77 -26.09 34.19
N LEU A 229 21.93 -25.57 33.29
CA LEU A 229 21.89 -25.88 31.86
C LEU A 229 22.67 -24.86 31.00
N GLY A 230 23.41 -23.92 31.62
CA GLY A 230 24.28 -22.96 30.93
C GLY A 230 23.59 -21.70 30.38
N LEU A 231 22.26 -21.59 30.49
CA LEU A 231 21.52 -20.47 29.91
C LEU A 231 21.59 -19.21 30.80
N HIS A 232 22.07 -18.11 30.23
CA HIS A 232 22.08 -16.78 30.85
C HIS A 232 20.69 -16.16 30.90
N ASP A 233 20.38 -15.32 31.90
CA ASP A 233 19.06 -14.67 32.01
C ASP A 233 18.80 -13.65 30.89
N PHE A 234 19.86 -13.04 30.34
CA PHE A 234 19.75 -12.06 29.25
C PHE A 234 20.98 -11.96 28.33
N TYR A 235 20.75 -11.41 27.14
CA TYR A 235 21.74 -11.12 26.10
C TYR A 235 21.58 -9.68 25.59
N SER A 236 22.62 -8.84 25.69
CA SER A 236 22.64 -7.47 25.13
C SER A 236 23.53 -7.38 23.88
N VAL A 237 23.09 -6.62 22.87
CA VAL A 237 23.76 -6.54 21.55
C VAL A 237 24.39 -5.17 21.33
N GLY A 238 25.71 -5.15 21.10
CA GLY A 238 26.48 -3.97 20.71
C GLY A 238 26.56 -3.80 19.18
N LEU A 239 27.40 -2.89 18.71
CA LEU A 239 27.59 -2.69 17.25
C LEU A 239 28.28 -3.86 16.55
N TRP A 240 29.16 -4.56 17.28
CA TRP A 240 30.08 -5.56 16.71
C TRP A 240 30.46 -6.67 17.71
N ASN A 241 29.64 -6.85 18.74
CA ASN A 241 29.78 -7.87 19.78
C ASN A 241 28.44 -8.05 20.50
N PHE A 242 28.35 -9.05 21.38
CA PHE A 242 27.28 -9.15 22.39
C PHE A 242 27.86 -9.27 23.81
N CYS A 243 26.99 -9.16 24.81
CA CYS A 243 27.26 -9.56 26.18
C CYS A 243 26.07 -10.37 26.71
N GLU A 244 26.32 -11.10 27.78
CA GLU A 244 25.35 -11.97 28.44
C GLU A 244 25.52 -11.86 29.97
N GLY A 245 24.49 -12.26 30.71
CA GLY A 245 24.49 -12.09 32.15
C GLY A 245 23.25 -12.61 32.86
N TYR A 246 23.29 -12.48 34.19
CA TYR A 246 22.20 -12.85 35.08
C TYR A 246 21.58 -11.59 35.69
N ASN A 247 20.28 -11.60 35.96
CA ASN A 247 19.54 -10.41 36.41
C ASN A 247 19.88 -10.00 37.88
N ASP A 248 20.61 -10.84 38.62
CA ASP A 248 21.19 -10.60 39.95
C ASP A 248 22.70 -10.27 39.92
N GLU A 249 23.49 -10.95 39.10
CA GLU A 249 24.95 -10.71 38.98
C GLU A 249 25.33 -9.60 37.99
N GLY A 250 24.45 -9.25 37.06
CA GLY A 250 24.74 -8.38 35.92
C GLY A 250 25.48 -9.10 34.79
N VAL A 251 26.30 -8.36 34.03
CA VAL A 251 26.99 -8.88 32.84
C VAL A 251 28.19 -9.75 33.23
N THR A 252 28.10 -11.06 32.99
CA THR A 252 29.11 -12.07 33.31
C THR A 252 30.15 -12.21 32.21
N TYR A 253 29.75 -12.11 30.95
CA TYR A 253 30.61 -12.28 29.78
C TYR A 253 30.26 -11.28 28.66
N CYS A 254 31.26 -10.98 27.81
CA CYS A 254 31.10 -10.22 26.58
C CYS A 254 31.97 -10.85 25.50
N SER A 255 31.40 -11.04 24.30
CA SER A 255 32.13 -11.58 23.16
C SER A 255 33.24 -10.65 22.72
N THR A 256 34.27 -11.20 22.08
CA THR A 256 35.30 -10.38 21.43
C THR A 256 34.66 -9.55 20.30
N PRO A 257 34.99 -8.25 20.18
CA PRO A 257 34.53 -7.43 19.06
C PRO A 257 35.07 -7.97 17.74
N THR A 258 34.18 -8.24 16.79
CA THR A 258 34.51 -8.86 15.51
C THR A 258 33.99 -8.03 14.34
N GLN A 259 34.80 -7.86 13.29
CA GLN A 259 34.45 -6.99 12.16
C GLN A 259 33.28 -7.59 11.39
N PHE A 260 32.27 -6.76 11.07
CA PHE A 260 31.04 -7.21 10.40
C PHE A 260 30.31 -8.34 11.18
N TYR A 261 30.38 -8.29 12.51
CA TYR A 261 29.56 -9.13 13.39
C TYR A 261 28.06 -8.82 13.23
N TRP A 262 27.24 -9.83 13.53
CA TRP A 262 25.80 -9.73 13.66
C TRP A 262 25.36 -10.74 14.75
N PHE A 263 24.31 -10.41 15.50
CA PHE A 263 23.81 -11.28 16.56
C PHE A 263 22.89 -12.36 15.98
N ASN A 264 23.30 -13.63 16.07
CA ASN A 264 22.49 -14.77 15.65
C ASN A 264 21.83 -15.41 16.89
N PRO A 265 20.58 -15.06 17.25
CA PRO A 265 19.93 -15.58 18.46
C PRO A 265 19.78 -17.10 18.44
N VAL A 266 19.61 -17.71 17.26
CA VAL A 266 19.42 -19.16 17.12
C VAL A 266 20.72 -19.90 17.46
N GLU A 267 21.84 -19.48 16.87
CA GLU A 267 23.15 -20.10 17.06
C GLU A 267 23.65 -19.95 18.50
N ILE A 268 23.41 -18.79 19.12
CA ILE A 268 23.84 -18.50 20.51
C ILE A 268 22.96 -19.22 21.54
N LEU A 269 21.64 -19.31 21.33
CA LEU A 269 20.76 -20.06 22.25
C LEU A 269 20.89 -21.58 22.08
N VAL A 270 21.34 -22.06 20.91
CA VAL A 270 21.59 -23.50 20.65
C VAL A 270 23.03 -23.93 20.98
N SER A 271 23.99 -23.01 21.10
CA SER A 271 25.35 -23.35 21.56
C SER A 271 25.40 -23.69 23.05
N GLU A 272 24.63 -23.00 23.88
CA GLU A 272 24.62 -23.22 25.33
C GLU A 272 23.75 -24.42 25.74
N LEU A 273 22.77 -24.81 24.91
CA LEU A 273 21.93 -25.99 25.18
C LEU A 273 22.62 -27.28 24.70
N LEU A 274 22.79 -28.23 25.63
CA LEU A 274 23.54 -29.47 25.38
C LEU A 274 23.05 -30.28 24.17
N ALA A 275 23.95 -30.42 23.19
CA ALA A 275 23.96 -31.42 22.13
C ALA A 275 22.87 -31.36 21.03
N GLY A 276 22.95 -30.32 20.17
CA GLY A 276 22.90 -30.55 18.73
C GLY A 276 21.53 -30.66 18.05
N ALA A 277 20.46 -30.16 18.68
CA ALA A 277 19.13 -30.10 18.08
C ALA A 277 19.06 -29.13 16.87
N LYS A 278 19.17 -29.64 15.64
CA LYS A 278 18.91 -28.87 14.42
C LYS A 278 17.42 -28.66 14.21
N ILE A 279 16.87 -27.58 14.78
CA ILE A 279 15.52 -27.12 14.47
C ILE A 279 15.51 -26.54 13.04
N ALA A 280 14.68 -27.11 12.17
CA ALA A 280 14.40 -26.53 10.85
C ALA A 280 13.46 -25.32 11.03
N LEU A 281 13.99 -24.12 10.85
CA LEU A 281 13.22 -22.88 11.05
C LEU A 281 12.32 -22.57 9.85
N PRO A 282 11.13 -21.98 10.07
CA PRO A 282 10.32 -21.45 8.97
C PRO A 282 11.08 -20.36 8.19
N SER A 283 10.90 -20.32 6.87
CA SER A 283 11.61 -19.39 5.97
C SER A 283 11.34 -17.90 6.27
N GLN A 284 10.25 -17.60 6.97
CA GLN A 284 9.95 -16.30 7.54
C GLN A 284 11.03 -15.87 8.56
N VAL A 285 11.49 -16.78 9.42
CA VAL A 285 12.55 -16.53 10.41
C VAL A 285 13.89 -16.35 9.72
N GLU A 286 14.22 -17.20 8.74
CA GLU A 286 15.44 -17.07 7.93
C GLU A 286 15.53 -15.71 7.22
N THR A 287 14.39 -15.19 6.75
CA THR A 287 14.29 -13.87 6.13
C THR A 287 14.60 -12.74 7.13
N ILE A 288 14.05 -12.81 8.35
CA ILE A 288 14.30 -11.83 9.41
C ILE A 288 15.76 -11.87 9.87
N LEU A 289 16.33 -13.07 10.06
CA LEU A 289 17.75 -13.25 10.40
C LEU A 289 18.67 -12.69 9.31
N THR A 290 18.30 -12.85 8.04
CA THR A 290 19.05 -12.30 6.89
C THR A 290 19.02 -10.76 6.90
N LEU A 291 17.88 -10.14 7.20
CA LEU A 291 17.76 -8.69 7.34
C LEU A 291 18.59 -8.15 8.51
N LEU A 292 18.53 -8.80 9.67
CA LEU A 292 19.32 -8.44 10.85
C LEU A 292 20.83 -8.54 10.54
N ARG A 293 21.26 -9.64 9.90
CA ARG A 293 22.64 -9.86 9.46
C ARG A 293 23.15 -8.74 8.55
N ILE A 294 22.50 -8.52 7.40
CA ILE A 294 22.92 -7.50 6.43
C ILE A 294 22.94 -6.12 7.09
N GLY A 295 21.90 -5.83 7.88
CA GLY A 295 21.74 -4.58 8.60
C GLY A 295 22.86 -4.26 9.58
N SER A 296 23.20 -5.19 10.49
CA SER A 296 24.32 -5.04 11.43
C SER A 296 25.66 -4.83 10.71
N GLN A 297 25.88 -5.56 9.61
CA GLN A 297 27.11 -5.45 8.82
C GLN A 297 27.24 -4.08 8.14
N VAL A 298 26.15 -3.54 7.60
CA VAL A 298 26.09 -2.18 7.04
C VAL A 298 26.27 -1.12 8.14
N MET A 299 25.59 -1.25 9.29
CA MET A 299 25.77 -0.35 10.44
C MET A 299 27.23 -0.26 10.87
N TYR A 300 27.91 -1.40 11.06
CA TYR A 300 29.32 -1.45 11.44
C TYR A 300 30.20 -0.71 10.42
N GLY A 301 30.02 -1.00 9.12
CA GLY A 301 30.78 -0.33 8.06
C GLY A 301 30.56 1.17 8.03
N CYS A 302 29.31 1.63 8.13
CA CYS A 302 28.95 3.04 8.07
C CYS A 302 29.39 3.83 9.31
N PHE A 303 29.19 3.32 10.53
CA PHE A 303 29.67 3.98 11.75
C PHE A 303 31.20 4.03 11.81
N MET A 304 31.89 2.96 11.43
CA MET A 304 33.36 2.93 11.40
C MET A 304 33.91 3.94 10.36
N ALA A 305 33.42 3.89 9.12
CA ALA A 305 33.83 4.82 8.07
C ALA A 305 33.51 6.29 8.41
N GLY A 306 32.30 6.55 8.91
CA GLY A 306 31.87 7.89 9.32
C GLY A 306 32.71 8.45 10.48
N THR A 307 33.16 7.62 11.42
CA THR A 307 34.07 8.02 12.50
C THR A 307 35.43 8.43 11.97
N VAL A 308 36.02 7.62 11.08
CA VAL A 308 37.32 7.91 10.46
C VAL A 308 37.26 9.18 9.60
N VAL A 309 36.20 9.35 8.80
CA VAL A 309 36.02 10.55 7.98
C VAL A 309 35.81 11.80 8.82
N ASN A 310 35.00 11.75 9.89
CA ASN A 310 34.86 12.85 10.84
C ASN A 310 36.21 13.24 11.48
N PHE A 311 37.02 12.26 11.89
CA PHE A 311 38.32 12.50 12.50
C PHE A 311 39.28 13.23 11.54
N VAL A 312 39.31 12.83 10.27
CA VAL A 312 40.08 13.53 9.22
C VAL A 312 39.51 14.94 8.98
N LEU A 313 38.18 15.11 9.00
CA LEU A 313 37.53 16.41 8.78
C LEU A 313 37.81 17.44 9.90
N ILE A 314 38.16 17.04 11.12
CA ILE A 314 38.65 17.95 12.18
C ILE A 314 39.86 18.74 11.66
N PHE A 315 40.90 18.03 11.21
CA PHE A 315 42.17 18.61 10.76
C PHE A 315 42.10 19.19 9.34
N ALA A 316 41.21 18.67 8.49
CA ALA A 316 41.02 19.16 7.12
C ALA A 316 40.19 20.46 7.06
N SER A 317 39.24 20.67 7.98
CA SER A 317 38.34 21.85 7.97
C SER A 317 39.07 23.20 7.92
N PRO A 318 40.19 23.45 8.64
CA PRO A 318 40.99 24.67 8.47
C PRO A 318 41.55 24.90 7.05
N LEU A 319 41.80 23.85 6.25
CA LEU A 319 42.33 23.97 4.89
C LEU A 319 41.32 24.62 3.93
N VAL A 320 40.02 24.50 4.22
CA VAL A 320 38.93 25.17 3.50
C VAL A 320 39.18 26.68 3.36
N ILE A 321 39.84 27.31 4.33
CA ILE A 321 40.15 28.74 4.31
C ILE A 321 41.05 29.10 3.11
N ARG A 322 41.98 28.22 2.70
CA ARG A 322 43.00 28.54 1.67
C ARG A 322 42.46 28.65 0.24
N THR A 323 41.52 27.80 -0.19
CA THR A 323 40.99 27.83 -1.57
C THR A 323 39.49 27.48 -1.64
N ARG A 324 38.81 27.84 -2.73
CA ARG A 324 37.43 27.36 -3.00
C ARG A 324 37.40 25.86 -3.31
N TRP A 325 38.46 25.32 -3.92
CA TRP A 325 38.56 23.89 -4.23
C TRP A 325 38.56 23.02 -2.97
N PHE A 326 39.27 23.44 -1.91
CA PHE A 326 39.17 22.77 -0.60
C PHE A 326 37.78 22.91 0.04
N THR A 327 37.06 24.02 -0.20
CA THR A 327 35.66 24.16 0.27
C THR A 327 34.73 23.17 -0.42
N LEU A 328 34.88 22.97 -1.73
CA LEU A 328 34.09 22.00 -2.48
C LEU A 328 34.45 20.56 -2.09
N LEU A 329 35.75 20.23 -2.06
CA LEU A 329 36.23 18.89 -1.73
C LEU A 329 35.86 18.44 -0.32
N PHE A 330 36.12 19.26 0.71
CA PHE A 330 35.74 18.90 2.07
C PHE A 330 34.24 19.06 2.32
N GLY A 331 33.54 19.89 1.55
CA GLY A 331 32.07 19.97 1.55
C GLY A 331 31.39 18.70 1.02
N THR A 332 31.90 18.07 -0.05
CA THR A 332 31.36 16.79 -0.55
C THR A 332 31.72 15.61 0.33
N ILE A 333 32.93 15.60 0.91
CA ILE A 333 33.33 14.58 1.91
C ILE A 333 32.47 14.70 3.18
N ALA A 334 32.19 15.93 3.64
CA ALA A 334 31.28 16.19 4.75
C ALA A 334 29.85 15.71 4.47
N LEU A 335 29.31 16.02 3.28
CA LEU A 335 27.99 15.53 2.85
C LEU A 335 27.92 14.00 2.85
N GLY A 336 28.93 13.34 2.29
CA GLY A 336 29.02 11.88 2.30
C GLY A 336 29.05 11.30 3.72
N SER A 337 29.83 11.90 4.62
CA SER A 337 29.94 11.46 6.02
C SER A 337 28.65 11.67 6.81
N GLY A 338 27.92 12.77 6.57
CA GLY A 338 26.61 13.05 7.17
C GLY A 338 25.57 12.02 6.73
N ILE A 339 25.41 11.84 5.42
CA ILE A 339 24.52 10.82 4.83
C ILE A 339 24.84 9.43 5.38
N VAL A 340 26.11 9.02 5.41
CA VAL A 340 26.52 7.68 5.87
C VAL A 340 26.19 7.45 7.35
N LEU A 341 26.38 8.45 8.23
CA LEU A 341 26.05 8.32 9.65
C LEU A 341 24.54 8.40 9.91
N THR A 342 23.82 9.29 9.24
CA THR A 342 22.37 9.43 9.37
C THR A 342 21.65 8.18 8.83
N VAL A 343 22.12 7.59 7.72
CA VAL A 343 21.66 6.28 7.23
C VAL A 343 21.96 5.15 8.23
N ALA A 344 23.16 5.11 8.82
CA ALA A 344 23.49 4.12 9.85
C ALA A 344 22.58 4.21 11.08
N ALA A 345 22.27 5.43 11.54
CA ALA A 345 21.36 5.68 12.65
C ALA A 345 19.91 5.27 12.34
N ILE A 346 19.43 5.50 11.11
CA ILE A 346 18.11 5.03 10.66
C ILE A 346 18.06 3.50 10.64
N ILE A 347 19.03 2.85 9.99
CA ILE A 347 19.12 1.39 9.89
C ILE A 347 19.15 0.75 11.29
N ALA A 348 19.98 1.28 12.19
CA ALA A 348 20.07 0.83 13.58
C ALA A 348 18.75 0.98 14.36
N THR A 349 18.01 2.07 14.12
CA THR A 349 16.70 2.32 14.73
C THR A 349 15.67 1.28 14.26
N VAL A 350 15.58 1.03 12.95
CA VAL A 350 14.58 0.09 12.41
C VAL A 350 14.91 -1.36 12.79
N ILE A 351 16.17 -1.80 12.72
CA ILE A 351 16.54 -3.18 13.08
C ILE A 351 16.27 -3.47 14.55
N SER A 352 16.55 -2.52 15.46
CA SER A 352 16.34 -2.73 16.89
C SER A 352 14.84 -2.82 17.24
N VAL A 353 13.98 -2.10 16.50
CA VAL A 353 12.52 -2.21 16.60
C VAL A 353 12.01 -3.52 15.98
N ALA A 354 12.49 -3.89 14.79
CA ALA A 354 12.10 -5.12 14.10
C ALA A 354 12.53 -6.37 14.88
N ALA A 355 13.75 -6.40 15.42
CA ALA A 355 14.25 -7.45 16.30
C ALA A 355 13.40 -7.55 17.57
N LYS A 356 13.05 -6.42 18.20
CA LYS A 356 12.13 -6.41 19.34
C LYS A 356 10.80 -7.08 18.98
N ILE A 357 10.14 -6.63 17.91
CA ILE A 357 8.82 -7.15 17.50
C ILE A 357 8.90 -8.65 17.20
N ALA A 358 9.84 -9.07 16.35
CA ALA A 358 10.00 -10.46 15.93
C ALA A 358 10.30 -11.41 17.11
N LEU A 359 11.11 -10.98 18.09
CA LEU A 359 11.44 -11.79 19.27
C LEU A 359 10.30 -11.82 20.30
N THR A 360 9.44 -10.81 20.36
CA THR A 360 8.25 -10.81 21.24
C THR A 360 6.99 -11.43 20.60
N ALA A 361 7.02 -11.79 19.31
CA ALA A 361 5.86 -12.30 18.57
C ALA A 361 5.79 -13.84 18.54
N GLN A 362 6.24 -14.51 19.61
CA GLN A 362 6.27 -15.97 19.72
C GLN A 362 5.56 -16.42 21.00
N ASP A 363 4.23 -16.56 20.94
CA ASP A 363 3.36 -16.80 22.10
C ASP A 363 3.68 -18.09 22.91
N GLN A 364 4.50 -18.98 22.37
CA GLN A 364 4.97 -20.21 23.03
C GLN A 364 6.23 -20.01 23.90
N LEU A 365 6.93 -18.88 23.76
CA LEU A 365 8.18 -18.56 24.47
C LEU A 365 8.09 -17.12 24.99
N ASN A 366 7.99 -16.96 26.31
CA ASN A 366 7.84 -15.66 26.97
C ASN A 366 9.17 -14.86 26.98
N LEU A 367 9.57 -14.44 25.78
CA LEU A 367 10.76 -13.65 25.47
C LEU A 367 10.43 -12.17 25.50
N GLN A 368 11.25 -11.36 26.16
CA GLN A 368 11.05 -9.91 26.22
C GLN A 368 12.26 -9.16 25.64
N ALA A 369 12.01 -8.15 24.82
CA ALA A 369 13.07 -7.36 24.20
C ALA A 369 12.97 -5.87 24.58
N VAL A 370 14.09 -5.32 25.07
CA VAL A 370 14.24 -3.93 25.55
C VAL A 370 15.23 -3.19 24.65
N ILE A 371 14.94 -1.93 24.32
CA ILE A 371 15.76 -1.10 23.42
C ILE A 371 16.66 -0.17 24.25
N GLY A 372 17.97 -0.18 24.00
CA GLY A 372 18.95 0.53 24.81
C GLY A 372 19.08 2.01 24.46
N VAL A 373 18.14 2.84 24.94
CA VAL A 373 17.97 4.27 24.59
C VAL A 373 19.28 5.08 24.50
N LYS A 374 20.25 4.82 25.40
CA LYS A 374 21.56 5.49 25.43
C LYS A 374 22.34 5.36 24.10
N MET A 375 22.33 4.19 23.47
CA MET A 375 22.97 3.97 22.17
C MET A 375 22.38 4.88 21.07
N PHE A 376 21.04 4.99 21.04
CA PHE A 376 20.32 5.81 20.06
C PHE A 376 20.61 7.30 20.27
N VAL A 377 20.64 7.76 21.53
CA VAL A 377 21.00 9.14 21.86
C VAL A 377 22.41 9.48 21.34
N PHE A 378 23.41 8.62 21.58
CA PHE A 378 24.77 8.91 21.15
C PHE A 378 24.94 8.88 19.62
N MET A 379 24.38 7.90 18.91
CA MET A 379 24.49 7.85 17.45
C MET A 379 23.78 9.03 16.77
N TRP A 380 22.59 9.44 17.25
CA TRP A 380 21.86 10.57 16.68
C TRP A 380 22.51 11.91 16.96
N ILE A 381 23.13 12.13 18.13
CA ILE A 381 23.94 13.33 18.39
C ILE A 381 25.15 13.40 17.44
N GLY A 382 25.86 12.28 17.24
CA GLY A 382 27.00 12.22 16.31
C GLY A 382 26.61 12.50 14.86
N ALA A 383 25.47 11.97 14.40
CA ALA A 383 24.91 12.25 13.08
C ALA A 383 24.55 13.75 12.93
N VAL A 384 23.77 14.31 13.87
CA VAL A 384 23.33 15.71 13.82
C VAL A 384 24.50 16.70 13.85
N PHE A 385 25.53 16.48 14.66
CA PHE A 385 26.71 17.35 14.64
C PHE A 385 27.51 17.25 13.33
N THR A 386 27.55 16.07 12.69
CA THR A 386 28.13 15.90 11.34
C THR A 386 27.34 16.69 10.29
N ASP A 387 26.00 16.59 10.29
CA ASP A 387 25.13 17.26 9.33
C ASP A 387 25.15 18.80 9.49
N VAL A 388 25.15 19.31 10.74
CA VAL A 388 25.30 20.76 10.98
C VAL A 388 26.68 21.25 10.52
N ALA A 389 27.75 20.49 10.73
CA ALA A 389 29.08 20.85 10.23
C ALA A 389 29.16 20.84 8.69
N PHE A 390 28.48 19.89 8.02
CA PHE A 390 28.29 19.92 6.56
C PHE A 390 27.57 21.21 6.11
N LEU A 391 26.47 21.61 6.76
CA LEU A 391 25.73 22.83 6.41
C LEU A 391 26.59 24.09 6.53
N LEU A 392 27.51 24.17 7.50
CA LEU A 392 28.49 25.26 7.60
C LEU A 392 29.48 25.26 6.41
N HIS A 393 29.94 24.09 5.96
CA HIS A 393 30.79 23.98 4.75
C HIS A 393 30.04 24.34 3.46
N ALA A 394 28.78 23.93 3.33
CA ALA A 394 27.92 24.30 2.20
C ALA A 394 27.69 25.83 2.13
N GLY A 395 27.39 26.48 3.26
CA GLY A 395 27.27 27.93 3.34
C GLY A 395 28.55 28.68 2.93
N MET A 396 29.73 28.16 3.33
CA MET A 396 31.02 28.70 2.89
C MET A 396 31.30 28.52 1.39
N ALA A 397 30.75 27.48 0.74
CA ALA A 397 30.91 27.26 -0.69
C ALA A 397 30.10 28.26 -1.53
N CYS A 398 28.82 28.42 -1.17
CA CYS A 398 27.87 29.26 -1.91
C CYS A 398 28.11 30.76 -1.70
N CYS A 399 28.28 31.22 -0.46
CA CYS A 399 28.15 32.65 -0.13
C CYS A 399 29.47 33.41 0.06
N CYS A 400 30.62 32.75 0.19
CA CYS A 400 31.89 33.40 0.55
C CYS A 400 32.96 33.32 -0.55
N LYS A 401 33.23 34.45 -1.22
CA LYS A 401 34.38 34.61 -2.14
C LYS A 401 35.67 34.78 -1.31
N PRO A 402 36.71 33.93 -1.46
CA PRO A 402 37.95 34.11 -0.72
C PRO A 402 38.69 35.37 -1.18
N ASN A 403 39.10 36.21 -0.22
CA ASN A 403 39.97 37.35 -0.52
C ASN A 403 41.37 36.85 -0.89
N ARG A 404 41.80 37.12 -2.13
CA ARG A 404 43.21 37.15 -2.50
C ARG A 404 43.68 38.59 -2.32
N ALA A 405 44.48 38.85 -1.29
CA ALA A 405 45.17 40.13 -1.18
C ALA A 405 46.10 40.31 -2.39
N PRO A 406 46.14 41.49 -3.04
CA PRO A 406 47.17 41.77 -4.04
C PRO A 406 48.55 41.69 -3.39
N ARG A 407 49.51 41.09 -4.09
CA ARG A 407 50.93 41.18 -3.73
C ARG A 407 51.33 42.65 -3.87
N GLN A 408 51.79 43.28 -2.79
CA GLN A 408 52.26 44.66 -2.87
C GLN A 408 53.49 44.72 -3.80
N THR A 409 53.43 45.62 -4.78
CA THR A 409 54.59 46.04 -5.56
C THR A 409 55.16 47.28 -4.86
N GLU A 410 56.44 47.24 -4.51
CA GLU A 410 57.12 48.35 -3.82
C GLU A 410 57.48 49.51 -4.79
N THR A 411 58.12 50.53 -4.23
CA THR A 411 58.67 51.78 -4.85
C THR A 411 57.71 52.98 -4.93
N PRO A 412 58.23 54.23 -4.85
CA PRO A 412 58.82 54.74 -3.62
C PRO A 412 58.35 56.18 -3.27
N ARG A 413 58.48 56.58 -1.99
CA ARG A 413 58.51 58.00 -1.58
C ARG A 413 59.49 58.23 -0.44
N ASP A 414 59.91 59.48 -0.31
CA ASP A 414 61.21 59.87 0.24
C ASP A 414 61.16 60.34 1.71
N SER A 415 62.36 60.38 2.30
CA SER A 415 62.81 60.93 3.58
C SER A 415 61.89 61.86 4.39
N SER A 416 61.58 61.43 5.62
CA SER A 416 61.58 62.28 6.83
C SER A 416 61.87 61.39 8.05
N GLU A 417 62.89 61.77 8.81
CA GLU A 417 63.58 61.01 9.84
C GLU A 417 62.87 60.94 11.21
N GLU A 418 62.73 59.74 11.78
CA GLU A 418 63.14 59.46 13.18
C GLU A 418 63.35 57.94 13.41
N LYS A 419 63.91 57.53 14.57
CA LYS A 419 64.49 56.19 14.82
C LYS A 419 64.13 55.63 16.23
N PRO A 420 64.46 54.37 16.61
CA PRO A 420 63.40 53.41 16.98
C PRO A 420 63.51 52.77 18.38
N SER A 421 62.45 52.11 18.82
CA SER A 421 62.49 51.20 19.99
C SER A 421 61.89 49.81 19.70
N LYS A 422 62.47 48.79 20.36
CA LYS A 422 62.54 47.38 19.93
C LYS A 422 61.29 46.54 20.24
N VAL A 423 61.04 45.60 19.33
CA VAL A 423 60.37 44.29 19.44
C VAL A 423 60.23 43.69 20.86
N ALA A 424 59.04 43.15 21.16
CA ALA A 424 58.85 42.01 22.07
C ALA A 424 57.64 41.14 21.62
N LEU A 425 57.63 39.85 21.98
CA LEU A 425 56.60 38.86 21.61
C LEU A 425 55.71 38.53 22.83
N PRO A 426 54.40 38.26 22.66
CA PRO A 426 53.59 37.59 23.67
C PRO A 426 53.74 36.07 23.58
N SER A 427 54.20 35.44 24.67
CA SER A 427 54.17 33.99 24.87
C SER A 427 52.81 33.51 25.42
N PHE A 428 52.53 32.22 25.29
CA PHE A 428 51.31 31.60 25.85
C PHE A 428 51.40 31.46 27.39
N SER A 429 50.24 31.49 28.06
CA SER A 429 50.04 30.96 29.42
C SER A 429 48.58 30.50 29.59
N PHE A 430 48.34 29.55 30.50
CA PHE A 430 47.10 28.78 30.60
C PHE A 430 46.14 29.29 31.69
N VAL A 431 44.84 29.24 31.34
CA VAL A 431 43.68 28.78 32.15
C VAL A 431 43.78 28.80 33.68
N THR A 432 42.88 29.54 34.33
CA THR A 432 42.03 29.08 35.46
C THR A 432 40.83 30.04 35.66
N PRO A 433 39.73 29.63 36.33
CA PRO A 433 38.39 30.24 36.12
C PRO A 433 38.04 31.40 37.06
N LEU A 434 36.96 32.13 36.73
CA LEU A 434 36.32 33.11 37.61
C LEU A 434 34.84 32.77 37.84
N VAL A 435 34.36 33.06 39.06
CA VAL A 435 32.99 32.80 39.53
C VAL A 435 32.02 33.88 39.03
N VAL A 436 30.77 33.50 38.77
CA VAL A 436 29.69 34.43 38.36
C VAL A 436 28.90 34.91 39.58
N THR A 437 28.69 36.22 39.69
CA THR A 437 27.69 36.85 40.57
C THR A 437 26.92 37.94 39.82
N TRP A 438 25.64 38.12 40.13
CA TRP A 438 24.73 39.09 39.48
C TRP A 438 24.08 40.03 40.50
N PRO A 439 24.08 41.35 40.24
CA PRO A 439 23.13 42.32 40.80
C PRO A 439 22.38 43.07 39.63
N PRO A 440 21.37 43.95 39.88
CA PRO A 440 20.04 43.67 39.33
C PRO A 440 19.39 44.80 38.47
N THR A 441 18.09 44.63 38.22
CA THR A 441 17.17 45.40 37.36
C THR A 441 16.96 46.88 37.70
N THR A 442 16.78 47.71 36.67
CA THR A 442 15.85 48.87 36.67
C THR A 442 15.19 49.04 35.29
N SER A 443 13.99 49.61 35.24
CA SER A 443 13.24 49.97 34.03
C SER A 443 12.86 51.46 34.05
N PRO A 444 12.43 52.03 32.91
CA PRO A 444 11.38 53.06 32.97
C PRO A 444 10.26 52.90 31.93
N LEU A 445 9.15 53.61 32.20
CA LEU A 445 8.00 53.87 31.31
C LEU A 445 8.27 55.19 30.53
N ILE A 446 7.48 55.69 29.57
CA ILE A 446 6.12 55.36 29.06
C ILE A 446 6.20 55.48 27.48
N ASP A 447 5.20 55.47 26.58
CA ASP A 447 3.77 55.80 26.56
C ASP A 447 2.99 55.02 25.47
N VAL A 448 1.67 55.27 25.36
CA VAL A 448 0.78 54.73 24.31
C VAL A 448 -0.15 55.82 23.76
N ASN A 449 -0.19 56.02 22.43
CA ASN A 449 -1.34 56.69 21.81
C ASN A 449 -1.65 56.26 20.36
N ARG A 450 -2.82 56.69 19.87
CA ARG A 450 -3.63 55.99 18.84
C ARG A 450 -3.84 56.80 17.56
N ALA A 451 -3.52 56.24 16.38
CA ALA A 451 -4.10 56.66 15.10
C ALA A 451 -4.05 55.57 13.99
N GLU A 452 -5.24 55.29 13.44
CA GLU A 452 -5.64 54.82 12.09
C GLU A 452 -4.84 53.85 11.20
N TYR A 453 -5.63 53.08 10.44
CA TYR A 453 -5.25 52.08 9.43
C TYR A 453 -5.06 52.74 8.05
N ARG A 454 -3.99 52.42 7.32
CA ARG A 454 -3.94 52.54 5.84
C ARG A 454 -2.97 51.52 5.27
N GLU A 455 -3.38 50.83 4.21
CA GLU A 455 -2.55 49.82 3.54
C GLU A 455 -1.42 50.46 2.72
N ALA A 456 -0.20 49.96 2.93
CA ALA A 456 0.92 50.15 2.02
C ALA A 456 1.79 48.88 2.04
N THR A 457 1.92 48.20 0.90
CA THR A 457 2.60 46.91 0.79
C THR A 457 4.13 47.06 0.65
N SER A 458 4.83 45.97 0.95
CA SER A 458 6.17 45.60 0.45
C SER A 458 7.39 45.76 1.38
N ASN A 459 8.12 44.65 1.52
CA ASN A 459 9.57 44.54 1.80
C ASN A 459 10.16 45.21 3.06
N HIS A 460 10.03 44.59 4.24
CA HIS A 460 11.05 44.79 5.31
C HIS A 460 11.32 43.65 6.32
N GLU A 461 10.50 42.60 6.40
CA GLU A 461 10.56 41.62 7.52
C GLU A 461 11.71 40.59 7.49
N ALA A 462 12.40 40.43 6.35
CA ALA A 462 13.38 39.35 6.12
C ALA A 462 14.65 39.37 7.00
N LYS A 463 14.79 40.31 7.95
CA LYS A 463 15.95 40.45 8.84
C LYS A 463 15.69 40.14 10.32
N SER A 464 14.43 40.00 10.75
CA SER A 464 14.10 39.82 12.18
C SER A 464 14.11 38.34 12.61
N LEU A 465 13.50 37.47 11.81
CA LEU A 465 13.20 36.07 12.17
C LEU A 465 14.43 35.21 12.52
N GLY A 466 15.56 35.41 11.83
CA GLY A 466 16.78 34.66 12.11
C GLY A 466 17.34 34.92 13.51
N SER A 467 17.28 36.17 13.98
CA SER A 467 17.77 36.56 15.32
C SER A 467 16.99 35.84 16.42
N ALA A 468 15.66 35.78 16.30
CA ALA A 468 14.79 35.08 17.24
C ALA A 468 15.10 33.57 17.29
N PHE A 469 15.24 32.92 16.13
CA PHE A 469 15.51 31.47 16.07
C PHE A 469 16.85 31.10 16.71
N TYR A 470 17.93 31.84 16.43
CA TYR A 470 19.23 31.60 17.05
C TYR A 470 19.25 31.92 18.55
N SER A 471 18.52 32.96 19.01
CA SER A 471 18.41 33.26 20.44
C SER A 471 17.64 32.18 21.19
N LEU A 472 16.56 31.64 20.61
CA LEU A 472 15.79 30.56 21.19
C LEU A 472 16.61 29.26 21.27
N LEU A 473 17.28 28.87 20.18
CA LEU A 473 18.12 27.67 20.14
C LEU A 473 19.29 27.74 21.14
N PHE A 474 19.95 28.91 21.26
CA PHE A 474 21.03 29.11 22.22
C PHE A 474 20.53 29.03 23.67
N ARG A 475 19.33 29.57 23.97
CA ARG A 475 18.68 29.43 25.28
C ARG A 475 18.34 27.97 25.60
N VAL A 476 17.76 27.22 24.67
CA VAL A 476 17.44 25.79 24.86
C VAL A 476 18.71 24.98 25.16
N ILE A 477 19.79 25.17 24.39
CA ILE A 477 21.07 24.51 24.63
C ILE A 477 21.63 24.87 26.02
N LEU A 478 21.58 26.14 26.41
CA LEU A 478 22.08 26.59 27.72
C LEU A 478 21.24 26.03 28.89
N THR A 479 19.92 25.93 28.76
CA THR A 479 19.04 25.32 29.78
C THR A 479 19.32 23.82 29.95
N VAL A 480 19.44 23.08 28.83
CA VAL A 480 19.75 21.63 28.86
C VAL A 480 21.12 21.34 29.45
N LEU A 481 22.11 22.21 29.22
CA LEU A 481 23.46 22.07 29.80
C LEU A 481 23.55 22.42 31.29
N LEU A 482 22.59 23.18 31.84
CA LEU A 482 22.65 23.65 33.23
C LEU A 482 21.77 22.87 34.22
N HIS A 483 20.62 22.32 33.80
CA HIS A 483 19.70 21.58 34.68
C HIS A 483 19.20 20.26 34.06
N PRO A 484 19.90 19.13 34.28
CA PRO A 484 19.53 17.84 33.72
C PRO A 484 18.49 17.10 34.59
N SER A 485 17.20 17.27 34.29
CA SER A 485 16.12 16.43 34.84
C SER A 485 15.07 16.06 33.78
N ALA A 486 14.55 14.82 33.85
CA ALA A 486 13.73 14.23 32.79
C ALA A 486 12.48 15.04 32.41
N GLN A 487 11.75 15.58 33.41
CA GLN A 487 10.52 16.35 33.19
C GLN A 487 10.74 17.68 32.44
N THR A 488 11.93 18.29 32.56
CA THR A 488 12.25 19.56 31.89
C THR A 488 12.43 19.38 30.39
N LEU A 489 12.92 18.22 29.96
CA LEU A 489 13.07 17.87 28.55
C LEU A 489 11.70 17.66 27.88
N GLU A 490 10.75 17.10 28.61
CA GLU A 490 9.39 16.78 28.14
C GLU A 490 8.60 18.06 27.80
N GLN A 491 8.56 19.04 28.71
CA GLN A 491 7.86 20.30 28.47
C GLN A 491 8.54 21.19 27.41
N THR A 492 9.88 21.25 27.40
CA THR A 492 10.62 22.12 26.45
C THR A 492 10.47 21.62 25.00
N THR A 493 10.38 20.30 24.81
CA THR A 493 10.18 19.70 23.48
C THR A 493 8.78 19.99 22.91
N GLN A 494 7.73 19.99 23.76
CA GLN A 494 6.36 20.31 23.32
C GLN A 494 6.25 21.74 22.76
N LEU A 495 6.89 22.72 23.41
CA LEU A 495 6.87 24.13 22.95
C LEU A 495 7.55 24.32 21.58
N CYS A 496 8.62 23.57 21.30
CA CYS A 496 9.34 23.65 20.02
C CYS A 496 8.50 23.09 18.84
N VAL A 497 7.67 22.07 19.09
CA VAL A 497 6.76 21.48 18.09
C VAL A 497 5.51 22.33 17.87
N LEU A 498 5.02 23.05 18.89
CA LEU A 498 3.78 23.83 18.80
C LEU A 498 3.87 25.11 17.95
N GLN A 499 5.07 25.68 17.74
CA GLN A 499 5.23 26.96 17.02
C GLN A 499 5.54 26.84 15.52
N THR A 500 5.87 25.66 15.00
CA THR A 500 6.10 25.47 13.55
C THR A 500 4.82 25.56 12.71
N ASN A 501 3.65 25.31 13.33
CA ASN A 501 2.33 25.32 12.67
C ASN A 501 1.74 26.72 12.38
N LYS A 502 2.54 27.80 12.40
CA LYS A 502 2.07 29.19 12.18
C LYS A 502 2.95 30.05 11.26
N VAL A 503 3.40 29.50 10.12
CA VAL A 503 4.07 30.27 9.06
C VAL A 503 3.44 29.96 7.69
N PRO A 504 2.96 30.97 6.92
CA PRO A 504 2.31 30.73 5.63
C PRO A 504 3.31 30.31 4.54
N MET A 505 2.91 29.36 3.69
CA MET A 505 3.74 28.83 2.60
C MET A 505 4.02 29.86 1.49
N ARG A 506 5.24 30.43 1.46
CA ARG A 506 5.81 31.10 0.26
C ARG A 506 7.35 31.25 0.25
N ALA A 507 8.08 30.35 0.91
CA ALA A 507 9.56 30.41 1.02
C ALA A 507 10.28 29.04 1.04
N LEU A 508 9.82 28.06 0.25
CA LEU A 508 10.36 26.69 0.22
C LEU A 508 10.88 26.29 -1.17
N THR A 509 12.17 26.52 -1.43
CA THR A 509 12.84 26.05 -2.66
C THR A 509 14.17 25.32 -2.44
N LEU A 510 14.86 25.50 -1.29
CA LEU A 510 16.06 24.71 -0.95
C LEU A 510 15.75 23.46 -0.11
N SER A 511 14.75 23.49 0.79
CA SER A 511 14.37 22.32 1.59
C SER A 511 13.96 21.14 0.70
N HIS A 512 13.17 21.40 -0.36
CA HIS A 512 12.80 20.38 -1.33
C HIS A 512 13.99 19.85 -2.16
N ILE A 513 15.12 20.57 -2.27
CA ILE A 513 16.32 20.04 -2.93
C ILE A 513 17.07 19.07 -2.02
N CYS A 514 17.18 19.34 -0.71
CA CYS A 514 17.70 18.37 0.24
C CYS A 514 16.77 17.14 0.36
N LEU A 515 15.46 17.34 0.44
CA LEU A 515 14.51 16.23 0.50
C LEU A 515 14.51 15.42 -0.80
N ALA A 516 14.58 16.08 -1.97
CA ALA A 516 14.73 15.39 -3.25
C ALA A 516 16.09 14.69 -3.39
N ALA A 517 17.17 15.17 -2.76
CA ALA A 517 18.46 14.47 -2.75
C ALA A 517 18.43 13.22 -1.86
N VAL A 518 17.75 13.26 -0.71
CA VAL A 518 17.47 12.09 0.14
C VAL A 518 16.61 11.08 -0.64
N MET A 519 15.52 11.54 -1.26
CA MET A 519 14.65 10.69 -2.09
C MET A 519 15.34 10.18 -3.35
N ALA A 520 16.30 10.90 -3.94
CA ALA A 520 17.05 10.46 -5.12
C ALA A 520 18.18 9.48 -4.78
N LEU A 521 18.76 9.53 -3.58
CA LEU A 521 19.71 8.50 -3.12
C LEU A 521 19.00 7.21 -2.70
N GLY A 522 17.79 7.28 -2.13
CA GLY A 522 16.88 6.13 -2.11
C GLY A 522 16.50 5.68 -3.53
N GLY A 523 16.23 6.64 -4.41
CA GLY A 523 15.92 6.45 -5.83
C GLY A 523 17.02 5.81 -6.68
N ILE A 524 18.26 5.74 -6.19
CA ILE A 524 19.37 5.05 -6.86
C ILE A 524 19.43 3.56 -6.47
N VAL A 525 18.68 3.13 -5.45
CA VAL A 525 18.42 1.71 -5.14
C VAL A 525 17.06 1.25 -5.70
N SER A 526 16.06 2.14 -5.81
CA SER A 526 14.79 1.86 -6.49
C SER A 526 14.75 2.28 -7.98
N GLY A 527 15.91 2.61 -8.55
CA GLY A 527 16.08 3.09 -9.94
C GLY A 527 16.10 2.00 -11.01
N ALA A 528 15.42 0.88 -10.79
CA ALA A 528 15.21 -0.17 -11.78
C ALA A 528 13.70 -0.35 -12.01
N PRO A 529 13.25 -0.76 -13.22
CA PRO A 529 11.89 -1.22 -13.41
C PRO A 529 11.59 -2.40 -12.47
N ALA A 530 10.30 -2.61 -12.15
CA ALA A 530 9.82 -3.70 -11.30
C ALA A 530 9.89 -5.07 -12.03
N SER A 531 11.11 -5.46 -12.40
CA SER A 531 11.44 -6.62 -13.23
C SER A 531 12.88 -7.09 -12.97
N ILE A 532 13.31 -7.10 -11.69
CA ILE A 532 14.55 -7.76 -11.26
C ILE A 532 14.19 -8.92 -10.33
N LEU A 533 14.32 -10.13 -10.88
CA LEU A 533 14.42 -11.40 -10.13
C LEU A 533 13.27 -11.71 -9.15
N GLY A 534 12.03 -11.42 -9.55
CA GLY A 534 10.98 -12.40 -9.28
C GLY A 534 11.37 -13.71 -9.98
N SER A 535 11.33 -14.84 -9.27
CA SER A 535 11.25 -16.13 -9.96
C SER A 535 9.97 -16.11 -10.80
N LYS A 536 10.00 -16.76 -11.96
CA LYS A 536 8.75 -17.04 -12.69
C LYS A 536 7.96 -18.01 -11.81
N GLY A 537 7.04 -17.46 -11.03
CA GLY A 537 6.65 -18.04 -9.75
C GLY A 537 5.71 -19.23 -9.84
N ASP A 538 5.78 -20.11 -8.85
CA ASP A 538 4.71 -21.06 -8.58
C ASP A 538 3.42 -20.30 -8.22
N THR A 539 2.25 -20.88 -8.50
CA THR A 539 0.94 -20.41 -8.02
C THR A 539 0.19 -21.56 -7.34
N THR A 540 -0.94 -21.29 -6.69
CA THR A 540 -1.90 -22.32 -6.26
C THR A 540 -3.19 -22.17 -7.04
N ALA A 541 -3.72 -23.26 -7.59
CA ALA A 541 -5.03 -23.30 -8.24
C ALA A 541 -6.03 -24.04 -7.34
N GLY A 542 -7.12 -23.37 -6.94
CA GLY A 542 -8.18 -23.90 -6.09
C GLY A 542 -9.50 -24.16 -6.83
N LEU A 543 -10.17 -25.25 -6.50
CA LEU A 543 -11.52 -25.61 -6.97
C LEU A 543 -12.43 -25.87 -5.76
N ILE A 544 -13.67 -25.40 -5.82
CA ILE A 544 -14.74 -25.76 -4.88
C ILE A 544 -15.89 -26.43 -5.64
N ASN A 545 -16.25 -27.64 -5.22
CA ASN A 545 -17.48 -28.30 -5.66
C ASN A 545 -18.65 -27.93 -4.75
N ALA A 546 -19.32 -26.82 -5.04
CA ALA A 546 -20.54 -26.40 -4.36
C ALA A 546 -21.81 -26.94 -5.08
N THR A 547 -21.73 -28.11 -5.72
CA THR A 547 -22.83 -28.78 -6.43
C THR A 547 -23.16 -30.12 -5.77
N PRO A 548 -24.38 -30.68 -5.95
CA PRO A 548 -24.72 -32.01 -5.45
C PRO A 548 -24.12 -33.16 -6.28
N TYR A 549 -23.41 -32.85 -7.38
CA TYR A 549 -22.81 -33.83 -8.29
C TYR A 549 -21.37 -34.13 -7.88
N ARG A 550 -20.98 -35.40 -7.87
CA ARG A 550 -19.55 -35.75 -7.70
C ARG A 550 -18.81 -35.38 -8.97
N TRP A 551 -17.69 -34.70 -8.85
CA TRP A 551 -16.83 -34.40 -9.99
C TRP A 551 -15.79 -35.50 -10.13
N ARG A 552 -15.68 -36.10 -11.32
CA ARG A 552 -14.72 -37.17 -11.62
C ARG A 552 -13.72 -36.72 -12.68
N ARG A 553 -12.44 -36.93 -12.41
CA ARG A 553 -11.32 -36.60 -13.30
C ARG A 553 -11.33 -37.53 -14.51
N GLY A 554 -11.75 -37.02 -15.67
CA GLY A 554 -11.78 -37.78 -16.93
C GLY A 554 -10.48 -37.72 -17.74
N TYR A 555 -9.70 -36.66 -17.56
CA TYR A 555 -8.46 -36.43 -18.29
C TYR A 555 -7.48 -35.58 -17.48
N ILE A 556 -6.18 -35.81 -17.65
CA ILE A 556 -5.12 -34.98 -17.07
C ILE A 556 -3.84 -35.06 -17.91
N ASN A 557 -3.16 -33.92 -18.08
CA ASN A 557 -1.91 -33.80 -18.82
C ASN A 557 -1.07 -32.64 -18.25
N GLY A 558 0.26 -32.74 -18.32
CA GLY A 558 1.17 -31.72 -17.80
C GLY A 558 2.52 -31.75 -18.49
N TYR A 559 2.86 -30.67 -19.19
CA TYR A 559 4.11 -30.48 -19.90
C TYR A 559 4.98 -29.43 -19.18
N GLN A 560 6.15 -29.87 -18.69
CA GLN A 560 7.08 -29.10 -17.84
C GLN A 560 6.50 -28.62 -16.48
N VAL A 561 5.23 -28.85 -16.18
CA VAL A 561 4.62 -28.51 -14.88
C VAL A 561 4.81 -29.67 -13.90
N GLN A 562 5.52 -29.40 -12.79
CA GLN A 562 5.66 -30.32 -11.66
C GLN A 562 4.35 -30.40 -10.86
N ASP A 563 4.14 -31.54 -10.20
CA ASP A 563 3.00 -31.89 -9.33
C ASP A 563 1.60 -31.81 -9.96
N TRP A 564 1.42 -31.41 -11.22
CA TRP A 564 0.08 -31.28 -11.80
C TRP A 564 -0.75 -32.56 -11.72
N THR A 565 -0.10 -33.73 -11.81
CA THR A 565 -0.76 -35.05 -11.71
C THR A 565 -1.44 -35.34 -10.37
N VAL A 566 -1.20 -34.54 -9.32
CA VAL A 566 -1.81 -34.73 -7.97
C VAL A 566 -3.26 -34.25 -7.85
N TRP A 567 -3.83 -33.59 -8.87
CA TRP A 567 -5.27 -33.30 -8.93
C TRP A 567 -6.09 -34.58 -8.65
N PRO A 568 -6.96 -34.63 -7.63
CA PRO A 568 -7.58 -35.88 -7.17
C PRO A 568 -8.51 -36.51 -8.21
N GLU A 569 -8.72 -37.82 -8.15
CA GLU A 569 -9.62 -38.53 -9.07
C GLU A 569 -11.09 -38.09 -8.90
N TYR A 570 -11.49 -37.75 -7.67
CA TYR A 570 -12.83 -37.26 -7.34
C TYR A 570 -12.73 -35.96 -6.52
N ILE A 571 -13.74 -35.10 -6.68
CA ILE A 571 -14.06 -34.00 -5.76
C ILE A 571 -15.55 -34.15 -5.44
N ASN A 572 -15.88 -34.57 -4.21
CA ASN A 572 -17.25 -34.87 -3.80
C ASN A 572 -18.05 -33.58 -3.52
N PRO A 573 -19.39 -33.64 -3.47
CA PRO A 573 -20.23 -32.50 -3.11
C PRO A 573 -19.79 -31.85 -1.80
N GLY A 574 -19.47 -30.56 -1.83
CA GLY A 574 -19.02 -29.76 -0.68
C GLY A 574 -17.50 -29.74 -0.46
N GLU A 575 -16.72 -30.57 -1.14
CA GLU A 575 -15.26 -30.61 -1.02
C GLU A 575 -14.55 -29.49 -1.80
N SER A 576 -13.33 -29.17 -1.35
CA SER A 576 -12.37 -28.31 -2.03
C SER A 576 -11.16 -29.13 -2.51
N ALA A 577 -10.52 -28.68 -3.60
CA ALA A 577 -9.26 -29.24 -4.08
C ALA A 577 -8.31 -28.10 -4.47
N SER A 578 -7.08 -28.11 -3.94
CA SER A 578 -6.07 -27.09 -4.21
C SER A 578 -4.74 -27.72 -4.59
N VAL A 579 -4.21 -27.35 -5.76
CA VAL A 579 -2.93 -27.86 -6.29
C VAL A 579 -1.95 -26.70 -6.49
N ARG A 580 -0.71 -26.85 -5.99
CA ARG A 580 0.38 -25.92 -6.27
C ARG A 580 0.96 -26.23 -7.64
N VAL A 581 0.95 -25.23 -8.52
CA VAL A 581 1.45 -25.30 -9.88
C VAL A 581 2.92 -24.87 -9.87
N ARG A 582 3.84 -25.78 -10.23
CA ARG A 582 5.29 -25.55 -10.16
C ARG A 582 5.97 -25.82 -11.50
N SER A 583 7.11 -25.19 -11.79
CA SER A 583 7.90 -25.50 -12.99
C SER A 583 8.99 -26.54 -12.74
N HIS A 584 9.22 -27.40 -13.73
CA HIS A 584 10.37 -28.29 -13.76
C HIS A 584 11.68 -27.52 -13.95
N GLY A 585 12.46 -27.38 -12.88
CA GLY A 585 13.79 -26.72 -12.91
C GLY A 585 13.83 -25.28 -12.35
N GLY A 586 12.79 -24.82 -11.64
CA GLY A 586 12.84 -23.55 -10.88
C GLY A 586 12.67 -22.26 -11.69
N SER A 587 12.39 -22.38 -13.00
CA SER A 587 11.96 -21.28 -13.87
C SER A 587 10.87 -21.80 -14.79
N ILE A 588 9.74 -21.10 -14.93
CA ILE A 588 8.69 -21.48 -15.89
C ILE A 588 9.23 -21.32 -17.32
N GLY A 589 9.25 -22.43 -18.06
CA GLY A 589 9.55 -22.44 -19.49
C GLY A 589 8.51 -21.62 -20.23
N ALA A 590 8.90 -20.90 -21.28
CA ALA A 590 7.95 -20.04 -22.02
C ALA A 590 6.92 -20.85 -22.82
N ASP A 591 6.91 -22.18 -22.68
CA ASP A 591 6.13 -23.21 -23.34
C ASP A 591 5.54 -24.24 -22.37
N SER A 592 5.72 -24.07 -21.05
CA SER A 592 5.08 -24.92 -20.04
C SER A 592 3.55 -24.83 -20.13
N ALA A 593 2.85 -25.94 -19.99
CA ALA A 593 1.39 -25.98 -20.06
C ALA A 593 0.84 -27.21 -19.35
N ALA A 594 -0.35 -27.12 -18.76
CA ALA A 594 -1.00 -28.28 -18.15
C ALA A 594 -2.52 -28.14 -18.15
N GLU A 595 -3.23 -29.26 -18.09
CA GLU A 595 -4.69 -29.30 -18.14
C GLU A 595 -5.25 -30.49 -17.34
N VAL A 596 -6.42 -30.31 -16.73
CA VAL A 596 -7.17 -31.37 -16.03
C VAL A 596 -8.65 -31.18 -16.26
N ARG A 597 -9.38 -32.25 -16.59
CA ARG A 597 -10.81 -32.22 -16.88
C ARG A 597 -11.61 -33.01 -15.85
N TYR A 598 -12.61 -32.37 -15.29
CA TYR A 598 -13.60 -32.97 -14.40
C TYR A 598 -14.97 -33.00 -15.08
N HIS A 599 -15.61 -34.17 -15.09
CA HIS A 599 -17.00 -34.35 -15.51
C HIS A 599 -17.90 -34.44 -14.28
N LEU A 600 -19.11 -33.87 -14.36
CA LEU A 600 -20.12 -33.94 -13.31
C LEU A 600 -20.87 -35.27 -13.45
N GLU A 601 -20.82 -36.14 -12.44
CA GLU A 601 -21.56 -37.39 -12.43
C GLU A 601 -23.00 -37.18 -11.94
N GLY A 602 -23.99 -37.62 -12.73
CA GLY A 602 -25.41 -37.59 -12.36
C GLY A 602 -26.22 -36.40 -12.89
N THR A 603 -25.65 -35.58 -13.79
CA THR A 603 -26.43 -34.63 -14.62
C THR A 603 -27.18 -35.37 -15.73
N SER A 604 -28.28 -34.78 -16.22
CA SER A 604 -29.09 -35.34 -17.32
C SER A 604 -28.41 -35.21 -18.69
N GLU A 605 -27.66 -34.13 -18.90
CA GLU A 605 -26.78 -33.92 -20.06
C GLU A 605 -25.31 -34.02 -19.64
N PRO A 606 -24.38 -34.39 -20.55
CA PRO A 606 -22.95 -34.36 -20.27
C PRO A 606 -22.47 -32.94 -19.93
N MET A 607 -21.79 -32.79 -18.79
CA MET A 607 -21.26 -31.52 -18.30
C MET A 607 -19.86 -31.71 -17.72
N ALA A 608 -18.93 -30.87 -18.14
CA ALA A 608 -17.55 -30.92 -17.67
C ALA A 608 -16.90 -29.52 -17.64
N LEU A 609 -15.84 -29.41 -16.84
CA LEU A 609 -14.96 -28.24 -16.79
C LEU A 609 -13.52 -28.70 -16.96
N GLN A 610 -12.70 -27.89 -17.63
CA GLN A 610 -11.28 -28.11 -17.81
C GLN A 610 -10.49 -26.96 -17.20
N VAL A 611 -9.67 -27.24 -16.20
CA VAL A 611 -8.70 -26.29 -15.64
C VAL A 611 -7.45 -26.34 -16.52
N GLU A 612 -6.92 -25.17 -16.88
CA GLU A 612 -5.81 -25.04 -17.82
C GLU A 612 -4.77 -24.05 -17.29
N TYR A 613 -3.53 -24.50 -17.14
CA TYR A 613 -2.38 -23.63 -16.91
C TYR A 613 -1.78 -23.26 -18.26
N ARG A 614 -1.97 -22.01 -18.68
CA ARG A 614 -1.71 -21.56 -20.05
C ARG A 614 -0.39 -20.81 -20.20
N LYS A 615 0.31 -21.10 -21.30
CA LYS A 615 1.49 -20.38 -21.79
C LYS A 615 1.25 -18.85 -21.84
N GLY A 616 2.09 -18.09 -21.15
CA GLY A 616 2.05 -16.62 -21.15
C GLY A 616 3.25 -15.95 -20.46
N ASP A 617 3.35 -14.63 -20.56
CA ASP A 617 4.27 -13.82 -19.75
C ASP A 617 3.71 -13.71 -18.32
N SER A 618 4.11 -14.67 -17.49
CA SER A 618 3.31 -15.22 -16.38
C SER A 618 2.21 -16.14 -16.92
N HIS A 619 2.13 -17.36 -16.39
CA HIS A 619 1.21 -18.39 -16.88
C HIS A 619 -0.08 -18.33 -16.07
N HIS A 620 -1.18 -17.92 -16.70
CA HIS A 620 -2.48 -17.78 -16.03
C HIS A 620 -3.15 -19.14 -15.83
N VAL A 621 -3.93 -19.26 -14.76
CA VAL A 621 -4.84 -20.38 -14.52
C VAL A 621 -6.20 -20.02 -15.11
N TRP A 622 -6.71 -20.89 -15.97
CA TRP A 622 -8.00 -20.73 -16.65
C TRP A 622 -8.95 -21.87 -16.32
N VAL A 623 -10.25 -21.64 -16.45
CA VAL A 623 -11.28 -22.70 -16.47
C VAL A 623 -12.13 -22.56 -17.72
N ARG A 624 -12.11 -23.58 -18.58
CA ARG A 624 -12.93 -23.70 -19.79
C ARG A 624 -14.12 -24.61 -19.51
N PHE A 625 -15.33 -24.17 -19.84
CA PHE A 625 -16.50 -25.03 -19.83
C PHE A 625 -16.51 -25.99 -21.01
N MET A 626 -16.96 -27.22 -20.76
CA MET A 626 -16.98 -28.30 -21.73
C MET A 626 -18.39 -28.91 -21.82
N GLU A 627 -18.65 -29.59 -22.93
CA GLU A 627 -19.93 -30.29 -23.18
C GLU A 627 -21.13 -29.31 -23.09
N SER A 628 -22.12 -29.55 -22.23
CA SER A 628 -23.30 -28.68 -22.08
C SER A 628 -23.25 -27.73 -20.86
N LEU A 629 -22.14 -27.74 -20.10
CA LEU A 629 -21.99 -26.95 -18.87
C LEU A 629 -22.14 -25.44 -19.15
N ARG A 630 -22.99 -24.79 -18.37
CA ARG A 630 -23.31 -23.35 -18.44
C ARG A 630 -23.73 -22.87 -17.07
N THR A 631 -23.56 -21.59 -16.79
CA THR A 631 -23.92 -20.97 -15.51
C THR A 631 -24.62 -19.62 -15.74
N LEU A 632 -25.16 -19.02 -14.68
CA LEU A 632 -25.68 -17.66 -14.74
C LEU A 632 -24.61 -16.71 -15.30
N ASN A 633 -24.93 -16.05 -16.42
CA ASN A 633 -24.06 -15.19 -17.26
C ASN A 633 -23.10 -15.90 -18.23
N ASN A 634 -22.91 -17.23 -18.16
CA ASN A 634 -21.87 -17.94 -18.91
C ASN A 634 -22.42 -19.07 -19.79
N ALA A 635 -22.11 -19.00 -21.08
CA ALA A 635 -22.55 -19.97 -22.08
C ALA A 635 -21.70 -21.26 -22.06
N PRO A 636 -22.15 -22.35 -22.70
CA PRO A 636 -21.29 -23.48 -22.97
C PRO A 636 -20.04 -23.04 -23.75
N LYS A 637 -18.89 -23.55 -23.35
CA LYS A 637 -17.56 -23.19 -23.88
C LYS A 637 -17.06 -21.77 -23.53
N THR A 638 -17.67 -21.08 -22.56
CA THR A 638 -17.04 -19.92 -21.92
C THR A 638 -15.69 -20.31 -21.30
N GLU A 639 -14.75 -19.35 -21.28
CA GLU A 639 -13.45 -19.48 -20.65
C GLU A 639 -13.28 -18.38 -19.60
N HIS A 640 -12.92 -18.79 -18.38
CA HIS A 640 -12.68 -17.93 -17.24
C HIS A 640 -11.18 -17.76 -17.03
N ASP A 641 -10.69 -16.52 -17.01
CA ASP A 641 -9.32 -16.22 -16.55
C ASP A 641 -9.36 -16.02 -15.04
N LEU A 642 -8.74 -16.92 -14.27
CA LEU A 642 -8.58 -16.75 -12.82
C LEU A 642 -7.38 -15.84 -12.50
N GLY A 643 -6.58 -15.51 -13.51
CA GLY A 643 -5.33 -14.77 -13.38
C GLY A 643 -4.17 -15.62 -12.87
N PHE A 644 -3.27 -14.96 -12.16
CA PHE A 644 -2.10 -15.56 -11.55
C PHE A 644 -1.74 -14.80 -10.26
N LEU A 645 -1.27 -15.52 -9.24
CA LEU A 645 -0.77 -14.98 -7.98
C LEU A 645 0.50 -15.73 -7.59
N ASN A 646 1.50 -15.01 -7.08
CA ASN A 646 2.76 -15.62 -6.67
C ASN A 646 2.58 -16.42 -5.38
N SER A 647 3.11 -17.65 -5.34
CA SER A 647 3.21 -18.46 -4.12
C SER A 647 3.90 -17.65 -3.01
N PRO A 648 3.29 -17.52 -1.80
CA PRO A 648 2.31 -18.45 -1.22
C PRO A 648 0.83 -18.20 -1.56
N GLY A 649 0.54 -17.26 -2.46
CA GLY A 649 -0.81 -17.00 -2.95
C GLY A 649 -1.36 -18.06 -3.91
N GLY A 650 -2.56 -17.77 -4.41
CA GLY A 650 -3.30 -18.65 -5.29
C GLY A 650 -4.61 -18.04 -5.75
N VAL A 651 -5.14 -18.58 -6.83
CA VAL A 651 -6.39 -18.20 -7.48
C VAL A 651 -7.34 -19.39 -7.53
N GLY A 652 -8.65 -19.15 -7.61
CA GLY A 652 -9.59 -20.26 -7.61
C GLY A 652 -10.93 -20.03 -8.29
N PHE A 653 -11.61 -21.14 -8.48
CA PHE A 653 -12.88 -21.26 -9.19
C PHE A 653 -13.90 -22.01 -8.33
N VAL A 654 -15.13 -21.53 -8.34
CA VAL A 654 -16.28 -22.20 -7.71
C VAL A 654 -17.36 -22.44 -8.76
N LEU A 655 -17.95 -23.64 -8.74
CA LEU A 655 -19.19 -23.95 -9.44
C LEU A 655 -20.21 -24.40 -8.40
N ALA A 656 -21.36 -23.74 -8.38
CA ALA A 656 -22.34 -23.85 -7.31
C ALA A 656 -23.77 -24.01 -7.84
N GLY A 657 -24.61 -24.78 -7.15
CA GLY A 657 -26.01 -25.00 -7.51
C GLY A 657 -26.29 -26.35 -8.20
N THR A 658 -27.44 -26.42 -8.85
CA THR A 658 -27.95 -27.61 -9.54
C THR A 658 -27.97 -27.43 -11.06
N GLU A 659 -28.15 -28.53 -11.79
CA GLU A 659 -28.40 -28.51 -13.23
C GLU A 659 -29.52 -27.53 -13.62
N GLY A 660 -29.34 -26.84 -14.75
CA GLY A 660 -30.18 -25.73 -15.20
C GLY A 660 -29.97 -24.41 -14.46
N HIS A 661 -29.40 -24.41 -13.25
CA HIS A 661 -29.35 -23.25 -12.34
C HIS A 661 -27.96 -23.00 -11.72
N PHE A 662 -26.86 -23.43 -12.35
CA PHE A 662 -25.53 -23.20 -11.81
C PHE A 662 -25.11 -21.72 -11.78
N LEU A 663 -24.22 -21.35 -10.86
CA LEU A 663 -23.47 -20.10 -10.84
C LEU A 663 -21.96 -20.38 -10.68
N SER A 664 -21.12 -19.43 -11.09
CA SER A 664 -19.65 -19.55 -11.04
C SER A 664 -18.97 -18.18 -11.02
N ASN A 665 -17.64 -18.17 -11.20
CA ASN A 665 -16.87 -17.04 -11.72
C ASN A 665 -17.50 -16.45 -13.01
N ASP A 666 -17.15 -15.19 -13.29
CA ASP A 666 -17.79 -14.25 -14.24
C ASP A 666 -19.33 -14.11 -14.11
N PRO A 667 -19.91 -13.96 -12.91
CA PRO A 667 -21.35 -13.75 -12.74
C PRO A 667 -21.79 -12.30 -13.10
N PRO A 668 -23.10 -12.04 -13.29
CA PRO A 668 -23.64 -10.77 -13.78
C PRO A 668 -23.17 -9.54 -12.99
N LEU A 669 -23.17 -8.36 -13.60
CA LEU A 669 -22.85 -7.11 -12.88
C LEU A 669 -23.90 -6.80 -11.79
N ASN A 670 -25.18 -7.04 -12.13
CA ASN A 670 -26.35 -6.97 -11.25
C ASN A 670 -26.58 -8.29 -10.50
N TRP A 671 -25.56 -8.79 -9.79
CA TRP A 671 -25.58 -10.15 -9.25
C TRP A 671 -26.68 -10.38 -8.20
N MET A 672 -27.00 -9.38 -7.37
CA MET A 672 -28.08 -9.49 -6.39
C MET A 672 -29.43 -9.57 -7.09
N LYS A 673 -29.68 -8.69 -8.07
CA LYS A 673 -30.92 -8.68 -8.86
C LYS A 673 -31.10 -9.96 -9.67
N ALA A 674 -30.04 -10.45 -10.30
CA ALA A 674 -30.07 -11.66 -11.13
C ALA A 674 -30.26 -12.95 -10.33
N THR A 675 -29.85 -12.98 -9.06
CA THR A 675 -30.11 -14.12 -8.15
C THR A 675 -31.34 -13.93 -7.26
N LEU A 676 -32.04 -12.79 -7.32
CA LEU A 676 -33.14 -12.44 -6.43
C LEU A 676 -34.28 -13.49 -6.34
N PRO A 677 -34.70 -14.20 -7.41
CA PRO A 677 -35.69 -15.28 -7.30
C PRO A 677 -35.24 -16.46 -6.42
N GLU A 678 -33.96 -16.54 -6.10
CA GLU A 678 -33.37 -17.53 -5.21
C GLU A 678 -33.06 -16.98 -3.82
N ILE A 679 -32.49 -15.77 -3.73
CA ILE A 679 -31.96 -15.20 -2.48
C ILE A 679 -32.79 -14.05 -1.88
N GLY A 680 -33.82 -13.56 -2.59
CA GLY A 680 -34.57 -12.35 -2.20
C GLY A 680 -35.30 -12.45 -0.86
N HIS A 681 -35.70 -13.66 -0.49
CA HIS A 681 -36.34 -13.98 0.79
C HIS A 681 -35.38 -14.01 1.99
N LEU A 682 -34.05 -14.03 1.76
CA LEU A 682 -33.06 -14.09 2.84
C LEU A 682 -32.99 -12.73 3.56
N PRO A 683 -33.03 -12.70 4.90
CA PRO A 683 -32.75 -11.48 5.67
C PRO A 683 -31.29 -11.06 5.47
N LEU A 684 -30.96 -9.77 5.65
CA LEU A 684 -29.57 -9.30 5.52
C LEU A 684 -28.60 -10.03 6.46
N ARG A 685 -29.05 -10.49 7.64
CA ARG A 685 -28.25 -11.32 8.57
C ARG A 685 -28.00 -12.75 8.08
N GLU A 686 -28.58 -13.17 6.97
CA GLU A 686 -28.26 -14.44 6.28
C GLU A 686 -27.68 -14.20 4.88
N LEU A 687 -27.42 -12.94 4.52
CA LEU A 687 -26.83 -12.58 3.24
C LEU A 687 -25.30 -12.43 3.39
N ALA A 688 -24.55 -13.12 2.53
CA ALA A 688 -23.13 -12.93 2.31
C ALA A 688 -22.88 -11.87 1.23
N MET A 689 -21.98 -10.92 1.48
CA MET A 689 -21.67 -9.79 0.62
C MET A 689 -20.16 -9.52 0.61
N PRO A 690 -19.54 -9.29 -0.56
CA PRO A 690 -18.14 -8.87 -0.62
C PRO A 690 -17.95 -7.45 -0.05
N ARG A 691 -16.98 -7.30 0.87
CA ARG A 691 -16.57 -6.04 1.49
C ARG A 691 -15.14 -5.67 1.06
N SER A 692 -14.93 -4.42 0.68
CA SER A 692 -13.61 -3.88 0.34
C SER A 692 -13.04 -3.16 1.55
N HIS A 693 -11.92 -3.66 2.10
CA HIS A 693 -11.21 -3.01 3.21
C HIS A 693 -10.54 -1.72 2.73
N HIS A 694 -10.74 -0.63 3.48
CA HIS A 694 -10.21 0.69 3.12
C HIS A 694 -10.58 1.05 1.65
N ALA A 695 -11.88 1.02 1.32
CA ALA A 695 -12.34 0.95 -0.07
C ALA A 695 -11.85 2.09 -0.98
N GLY A 696 -11.52 3.26 -0.40
CA GLY A 696 -10.93 4.42 -1.09
C GLY A 696 -9.41 4.37 -1.34
N MET A 697 -8.70 3.34 -0.87
CA MET A 697 -7.24 3.22 -0.90
C MET A 697 -6.71 2.44 -2.12
N TRP A 698 -7.33 2.68 -3.28
CA TRP A 698 -6.72 2.37 -4.59
C TRP A 698 -5.84 3.51 -5.13
N LYS A 699 -5.99 4.71 -4.55
CA LYS A 699 -5.52 5.98 -5.13
C LYS A 699 -4.61 6.72 -4.16
N ALA A 700 -3.30 6.58 -4.31
CA ALA A 700 -2.32 7.33 -3.52
C ALA A 700 -2.35 8.83 -3.90
N VAL A 701 -3.00 9.67 -3.07
CA VAL A 701 -3.13 11.12 -3.34
C VAL A 701 -2.03 11.94 -2.67
N ALA A 702 -1.77 11.72 -1.39
CA ALA A 702 -0.73 12.45 -0.65
C ALA A 702 -0.20 11.65 0.55
N PRO A 703 1.11 11.71 0.85
CA PRO A 703 1.69 11.02 2.00
C PRO A 703 1.39 11.72 3.33
N ILE A 704 1.28 10.93 4.39
CA ILE A 704 1.18 11.33 5.78
C ILE A 704 2.42 10.78 6.47
N GLY A 705 3.33 11.64 6.92
CA GLY A 705 4.62 11.21 7.47
C GLY A 705 5.43 10.41 6.45
N ALA A 706 5.82 9.19 6.82
CA ALA A 706 6.61 8.24 6.01
C ALA A 706 5.76 7.24 5.17
N GLY A 707 4.45 7.46 5.03
CA GLY A 707 3.60 6.59 4.22
C GLY A 707 3.89 6.71 2.71
N VAL A 708 3.86 5.56 2.03
CA VAL A 708 4.15 5.35 0.60
C VAL A 708 3.20 4.29 0.04
N PRO A 709 2.94 4.22 -1.28
CA PRO A 709 1.89 3.36 -1.81
C PRO A 709 1.95 1.88 -1.36
N SER A 710 3.14 1.32 -1.12
CA SER A 710 3.30 -0.05 -0.65
C SER A 710 2.86 -0.28 0.82
N ASN A 711 3.04 0.66 1.75
CA ASN A 711 2.60 0.50 3.15
C ASN A 711 1.20 1.08 3.44
N THR A 712 0.42 1.45 2.41
CA THR A 712 -0.92 2.04 2.61
C THR A 712 -2.00 1.65 1.62
N LEU A 713 -1.69 1.35 0.35
CA LEU A 713 -2.73 0.93 -0.60
C LEU A 713 -3.16 -0.50 -0.30
N THR A 714 -4.45 -0.65 -0.02
CA THR A 714 -5.10 -1.93 0.25
C THR A 714 -5.77 -2.51 -1.00
N GLN A 715 -6.01 -1.69 -2.04
CA GLN A 715 -6.72 -2.10 -3.26
C GLN A 715 -5.91 -1.79 -4.52
N ASN A 716 -5.87 -2.75 -5.46
CA ASN A 716 -5.29 -2.55 -6.80
C ASN A 716 -6.28 -1.86 -7.74
N ASP A 717 -7.54 -2.28 -7.69
CA ASP A 717 -8.60 -1.85 -8.60
C ASP A 717 -9.27 -0.54 -8.14
N GLY A 718 -9.60 0.33 -9.10
CA GLY A 718 -10.46 1.49 -8.84
C GLY A 718 -11.87 1.08 -8.42
N LEU A 719 -12.55 1.89 -7.60
CA LEU A 719 -13.85 1.53 -7.02
C LEU A 719 -14.89 1.05 -8.04
N TRP A 720 -14.88 1.59 -9.26
CA TRP A 720 -15.72 1.12 -10.38
C TRP A 720 -15.55 -0.38 -10.64
N ASP A 721 -14.31 -0.87 -10.77
CA ASP A 721 -14.04 -2.29 -11.01
C ASP A 721 -14.16 -3.14 -9.74
N GLN A 722 -13.93 -2.56 -8.55
CA GLN A 722 -14.30 -3.21 -7.28
C GLN A 722 -15.81 -3.54 -7.22
N ILE A 723 -16.69 -2.58 -7.50
CA ILE A 723 -18.15 -2.81 -7.44
C ILE A 723 -18.70 -3.58 -8.66
N ARG A 724 -18.02 -3.51 -9.81
CA ARG A 724 -18.42 -4.16 -11.06
C ARG A 724 -17.90 -5.60 -11.20
N ASN A 725 -16.58 -5.78 -11.20
CA ASN A 725 -15.92 -7.08 -11.34
C ASN A 725 -15.81 -7.77 -9.99
N GLY A 726 -15.20 -7.11 -8.98
CA GLY A 726 -15.12 -7.60 -7.60
C GLY A 726 -16.48 -7.78 -6.92
N GLY A 727 -17.55 -7.20 -7.49
CA GLY A 727 -18.92 -7.36 -7.02
C GLY A 727 -19.17 -6.78 -5.63
N ILE A 728 -18.29 -5.89 -5.16
CA ILE A 728 -18.35 -5.28 -3.82
C ILE A 728 -19.69 -4.59 -3.58
N ARG A 729 -20.28 -4.86 -2.41
CA ARG A 729 -21.56 -4.28 -1.96
C ARG A 729 -21.48 -3.68 -0.56
N VAL A 730 -20.38 -3.89 0.17
CA VAL A 730 -20.08 -3.18 1.41
C VAL A 730 -18.76 -2.42 1.25
N LEU A 731 -18.76 -1.13 1.61
CA LEU A 731 -17.60 -0.24 1.48
C LEU A 731 -17.18 0.22 2.88
N ASP A 732 -15.98 -0.18 3.32
CA ASP A 732 -15.29 0.40 4.47
C ASP A 732 -14.76 1.78 4.08
N VAL A 733 -15.30 2.84 4.71
CA VAL A 733 -14.97 4.23 4.39
C VAL A 733 -14.43 4.94 5.62
N ARG A 734 -13.12 5.16 5.65
CA ARG A 734 -12.37 5.79 6.74
C ARG A 734 -12.16 7.26 6.41
N ALA A 735 -13.28 7.99 6.43
CA ALA A 735 -13.35 9.39 6.06
C ALA A 735 -12.52 10.30 6.99
N THR A 736 -11.52 10.97 6.43
CA THR A 736 -10.77 12.05 7.06
C THR A 736 -11.01 13.35 6.31
N ARG A 737 -11.30 14.42 7.04
CA ARG A 737 -11.30 15.79 6.52
C ARG A 737 -9.86 16.23 6.29
N TRP A 738 -9.58 16.68 5.07
CA TRP A 738 -8.31 17.27 4.68
C TRP A 738 -8.58 18.50 3.83
N HIS A 739 -8.19 19.65 4.35
CA HIS A 739 -8.59 20.97 3.89
C HIS A 739 -10.13 21.11 3.85
N ASP A 740 -10.69 21.57 2.74
CA ASP A 740 -12.12 21.83 2.56
C ASP A 740 -12.96 20.59 2.21
N HIS A 741 -12.34 19.42 1.99
CA HIS A 741 -13.01 18.21 1.51
C HIS A 741 -12.74 16.98 2.39
N PHE A 742 -13.41 15.86 2.08
CA PHE A 742 -13.22 14.56 2.73
C PHE A 742 -12.57 13.56 1.78
N ARG A 743 -11.63 12.79 2.32
CA ARG A 743 -10.94 11.68 1.64
C ARG A 743 -10.97 10.43 2.49
N GLU A 744 -10.78 9.29 1.85
CA GLU A 744 -10.28 8.11 2.54
C GLU A 744 -8.88 8.38 3.11
N SER A 745 -8.51 7.76 4.23
CA SER A 745 -7.12 7.74 4.68
C SER A 745 -6.76 6.46 5.43
N HIS A 746 -5.80 5.69 4.92
CA HIS A 746 -5.13 4.67 5.71
C HIS A 746 -3.99 5.33 6.48
N ALA A 747 -4.19 5.55 7.78
CA ALA A 747 -3.24 6.23 8.64
C ALA A 747 -3.28 5.74 10.10
N SER A 748 -2.09 5.52 10.67
CA SER A 748 -1.88 5.01 12.03
C SER A 748 -0.90 5.89 12.80
N LYS A 749 -1.12 6.09 14.10
CA LYS A 749 -0.24 6.90 14.96
C LYS A 749 0.90 6.05 15.53
N VAL A 750 2.13 6.30 15.10
CA VAL A 750 3.31 5.51 15.50
C VAL A 750 4.21 6.30 16.44
N GLY A 751 3.96 6.17 17.75
CA GLY A 751 4.82 6.70 18.81
C GLY A 751 5.14 8.20 18.69
N ILE A 752 6.42 8.53 18.80
CA ILE A 752 6.95 9.91 18.72
C ILE A 752 6.91 10.52 17.31
N LEU A 753 6.74 9.69 16.27
CA LEU A 753 6.75 10.14 14.87
C LEU A 753 5.37 10.68 14.43
N GLY A 754 4.33 10.48 15.25
CA GLY A 754 2.97 10.90 14.93
C GLY A 754 2.30 9.99 13.89
N TRP A 755 1.36 10.55 13.13
CA TRP A 755 0.60 9.81 12.13
C TRP A 755 1.44 9.48 10.89
N GLN A 756 1.44 8.21 10.50
CA GLN A 756 2.03 7.68 9.27
C GLN A 756 0.90 7.10 8.40
N GLY A 757 0.93 7.28 7.08
CA GLY A 757 -0.15 6.81 6.21
C GLY A 757 -0.20 7.52 4.85
N MET A 758 -1.32 7.37 4.13
CA MET A 758 -1.60 8.14 2.92
C MET A 758 -3.08 8.53 2.86
N PHE A 759 -3.35 9.67 2.21
CA PHE A 759 -4.68 10.05 1.77
C PHE A 759 -5.05 9.31 0.47
N GLY A 760 -6.28 8.80 0.44
CA GLY A 760 -6.87 8.05 -0.66
C GLY A 760 -7.76 8.90 -1.58
N ALA A 761 -8.72 8.22 -2.23
CA ALA A 761 -9.76 8.83 -3.06
C ALA A 761 -10.62 9.85 -2.28
N GLY A 762 -11.27 10.75 -3.02
CA GLY A 762 -12.27 11.64 -2.42
C GLY A 762 -13.53 10.87 -2.01
N VAL A 763 -14.12 11.17 -0.85
CA VAL A 763 -15.41 10.56 -0.46
C VAL A 763 -16.51 10.97 -1.44
N GLU A 764 -16.45 12.20 -1.98
CA GLU A 764 -17.35 12.66 -3.06
C GLU A 764 -17.14 11.87 -4.36
N GLU A 765 -15.88 11.65 -4.76
CA GLU A 765 -15.51 10.82 -5.92
C GLU A 765 -16.04 9.38 -5.78
N MET A 766 -16.02 8.81 -4.58
CA MET A 766 -16.59 7.48 -4.30
C MET A 766 -18.13 7.48 -4.37
N ILE A 767 -18.79 8.56 -3.95
CA ILE A 767 -20.26 8.71 -4.01
C ILE A 767 -20.72 8.80 -5.47
N ASP A 768 -20.05 9.61 -6.28
CA ASP A 768 -20.39 9.77 -7.71
C ASP A 768 -20.27 8.44 -8.48
N ILE A 769 -19.22 7.65 -8.20
CA ILE A 769 -19.01 6.30 -8.78
C ILE A 769 -20.15 5.34 -8.41
N VAL A 770 -20.58 5.30 -7.15
CA VAL A 770 -21.68 4.42 -6.71
C VAL A 770 -23.04 4.92 -7.23
N ASN A 771 -23.23 6.23 -7.34
CA ASN A 771 -24.43 6.82 -7.96
C ASN A 771 -24.51 6.44 -9.46
N GLU A 772 -23.41 6.58 -10.21
CA GLU A 772 -23.30 6.20 -11.61
C GLU A 772 -23.59 4.71 -11.83
N PHE A 773 -22.95 3.84 -11.05
CA PHE A 773 -23.23 2.40 -11.08
C PHE A 773 -24.69 2.08 -10.79
N ASN A 774 -25.35 2.76 -9.85
CA ASN A 774 -26.76 2.52 -9.56
C ASN A 774 -27.72 2.99 -10.66
N ARG A 775 -27.30 3.93 -11.53
CA ARG A 775 -28.06 4.36 -12.71
C ARG A 775 -27.90 3.35 -13.87
N GLU A 776 -26.70 2.80 -14.08
CA GLU A 776 -26.45 1.78 -15.11
C GLU A 776 -26.93 0.37 -14.72
N VAL A 777 -26.80 0.02 -13.44
CA VAL A 777 -27.02 -1.32 -12.89
C VAL A 777 -28.08 -1.30 -11.76
N PRO A 778 -29.32 -0.84 -12.04
CA PRO A 778 -30.33 -0.61 -11.00
C PRO A 778 -30.88 -1.92 -10.43
N GLY A 779 -30.98 -2.02 -9.10
CA GLY A 779 -31.50 -3.17 -8.38
C GLY A 779 -30.50 -3.86 -7.46
N GLU A 780 -29.42 -3.19 -7.06
CA GLU A 780 -28.40 -3.71 -6.15
C GLU A 780 -28.47 -2.97 -4.79
N LEU A 781 -27.95 -3.60 -3.72
CA LEU A 781 -27.89 -3.03 -2.38
C LEU A 781 -26.45 -2.62 -2.06
N PHE A 782 -26.23 -1.37 -1.64
CA PHE A 782 -24.96 -0.91 -1.11
C PHE A 782 -25.04 -0.55 0.38
N ILE A 783 -24.12 -1.09 1.17
CA ILE A 783 -23.85 -0.63 2.54
C ILE A 783 -22.60 0.24 2.50
N TRP A 784 -22.76 1.50 2.89
CA TRP A 784 -21.65 2.42 3.19
C TRP A 784 -21.35 2.31 4.68
N ASP A 785 -20.29 1.60 5.02
CA ASP A 785 -19.86 1.36 6.40
C ASP A 785 -18.83 2.42 6.79
N ILE A 786 -19.29 3.47 7.48
CA ILE A 786 -18.44 4.57 7.90
C ILE A 786 -17.71 4.15 9.18
N HIS A 787 -16.39 4.06 9.09
CA HIS A 787 -15.54 3.59 10.17
C HIS A 787 -15.77 4.34 11.50
N MET A 788 -15.65 3.62 12.62
CA MET A 788 -16.06 4.06 13.96
C MET A 788 -15.45 5.39 14.44
N VAL A 789 -14.36 5.87 13.84
CA VAL A 789 -13.84 7.23 14.04
C VAL A 789 -13.46 7.86 12.70
N ALA A 790 -14.01 9.05 12.42
CA ALA A 790 -13.55 9.99 11.40
C ALA A 790 -12.70 11.12 12.03
N ARG A 791 -11.75 11.68 11.27
CA ARG A 791 -10.75 12.64 11.79
C ARG A 791 -10.61 13.89 10.94
N SER A 792 -10.05 14.95 11.51
CA SER A 792 -9.70 16.19 10.81
C SER A 792 -8.18 16.38 10.84
N ALA A 793 -7.54 16.26 9.67
CA ALA A 793 -6.09 16.32 9.53
C ALA A 793 -5.56 17.73 9.86
N ASP A 794 -6.24 18.77 9.39
CA ASP A 794 -5.95 20.18 9.64
C ASP A 794 -6.07 20.53 11.14
N ARG A 795 -6.98 19.86 11.86
CA ARG A 795 -7.09 19.91 13.32
C ARG A 795 -6.21 18.86 14.02
N HIS A 796 -5.05 18.55 13.46
CA HIS A 796 -4.03 17.66 14.03
C HIS A 796 -4.55 16.24 14.37
N TRP A 797 -5.37 15.66 13.48
CA TRP A 797 -5.94 14.30 13.60
C TRP A 797 -6.87 14.08 14.79
N GLN A 798 -7.39 15.17 15.38
CA GLN A 798 -8.52 15.10 16.30
C GLN A 798 -9.76 14.49 15.61
N PRO A 799 -10.69 13.88 16.37
CA PRO A 799 -12.02 13.58 15.86
C PRO A 799 -12.66 14.83 15.25
N LEU A 800 -13.59 14.64 14.31
CA LEU A 800 -14.40 15.73 13.75
C LEU A 800 -15.08 16.55 14.86
N ASN A 801 -15.34 17.83 14.61
CA ASN A 801 -16.21 18.63 15.47
C ASN A 801 -17.65 18.68 14.93
N ASP A 802 -18.60 19.21 15.71
CA ASP A 802 -20.02 19.27 15.33
C ASP A 802 -20.26 19.80 13.88
N TRP A 803 -19.51 20.81 13.45
CA TRP A 803 -19.65 21.38 12.10
C TRP A 803 -19.08 20.44 11.02
N GLU A 804 -17.88 19.88 11.22
CA GLU A 804 -17.25 18.95 10.28
C GLU A 804 -18.05 17.64 10.15
N THR A 805 -18.62 17.14 11.25
CA THR A 805 -19.53 15.98 11.24
C THR A 805 -20.80 16.28 10.45
N ASN A 806 -21.38 17.48 10.59
CA ASN A 806 -22.49 17.90 9.76
C ASN A 806 -22.10 18.01 8.27
N GLU A 807 -20.92 18.54 7.93
CA GLU A 807 -20.45 18.55 6.53
C GLU A 807 -20.37 17.13 5.94
N LEU A 808 -19.83 16.16 6.69
CA LEU A 808 -19.78 14.76 6.25
C LEU A 808 -21.19 14.17 6.10
N TYR A 809 -22.13 14.50 6.98
CA TYR A 809 -23.54 14.12 6.81
C TYR A 809 -24.16 14.75 5.56
N GLN A 810 -23.91 16.03 5.25
CA GLN A 810 -24.41 16.63 3.99
C GLN A 810 -23.74 16.04 2.75
N LEU A 811 -22.48 15.62 2.84
CA LEU A 811 -21.78 14.92 1.76
C LEU A 811 -22.39 13.54 1.51
N LEU A 812 -22.56 12.71 2.54
CA LEU A 812 -23.19 11.39 2.45
C LEU A 812 -24.66 11.48 1.98
N LYS A 813 -25.34 12.61 2.20
CA LYS A 813 -26.66 12.89 1.64
C LYS A 813 -26.70 13.09 0.12
N LYS A 814 -25.55 13.10 -0.59
CA LYS A 814 -25.47 13.04 -2.06
C LYS A 814 -25.64 11.62 -2.62
N LEU A 815 -25.61 10.57 -1.80
CA LEU A 815 -25.86 9.20 -2.26
C LEU A 815 -27.30 9.05 -2.79
N GLU A 816 -27.45 8.72 -4.06
CA GLU A 816 -28.74 8.37 -4.64
C GLU A 816 -29.27 7.06 -4.00
N HIS A 817 -30.56 6.75 -4.20
CA HIS A 817 -31.15 5.47 -3.77
C HIS A 817 -31.12 5.13 -2.26
N ARG A 818 -30.80 6.08 -1.35
CA ARG A 818 -30.89 5.84 0.10
C ARG A 818 -32.29 5.38 0.52
N VAL A 819 -32.37 4.26 1.24
CA VAL A 819 -33.64 3.63 1.64
C VAL A 819 -34.15 4.20 2.96
N VAL A 820 -35.47 4.44 3.05
CA VAL A 820 -36.12 4.85 4.31
C VAL A 820 -36.22 3.65 5.25
N ILE A 821 -35.59 3.75 6.41
CA ILE A 821 -35.52 2.71 7.44
C ILE A 821 -35.99 3.25 8.81
N PRO A 822 -36.48 2.39 9.72
CA PRO A 822 -36.78 2.76 11.10
C PRO A 822 -35.50 2.93 11.94
N ASP A 823 -35.55 3.79 12.94
CA ASP A 823 -34.46 4.02 13.91
C ASP A 823 -34.47 3.03 15.09
N ASN A 824 -35.55 2.23 15.23
CA ASN A 824 -35.89 1.47 16.44
C ASN A 824 -36.29 0.00 16.18
N GLU A 825 -36.03 -0.52 14.99
CA GLU A 825 -36.26 -1.90 14.57
C GLU A 825 -34.96 -2.41 13.93
N ASP A 826 -34.58 -3.65 14.21
CA ASP A 826 -33.39 -4.28 13.66
C ASP A 826 -33.61 -4.67 12.19
N ILE A 827 -33.15 -3.82 11.28
CA ILE A 827 -33.38 -3.97 9.84
C ILE A 827 -32.54 -5.07 9.21
N THR A 828 -31.63 -5.71 9.95
CA THR A 828 -30.88 -6.86 9.41
C THR A 828 -31.76 -8.11 9.30
N TRP A 829 -32.96 -8.09 9.91
CA TRP A 829 -34.04 -9.05 9.65
C TRP A 829 -34.81 -8.80 8.34
N TRP A 830 -34.60 -7.69 7.64
CA TRP A 830 -35.35 -7.40 6.41
C TRP A 830 -34.89 -8.28 5.26
N PRO A 831 -35.81 -8.94 4.53
CA PRO A 831 -35.46 -9.73 3.36
C PRO A 831 -34.95 -8.82 2.24
N LEU A 832 -33.94 -9.27 1.49
CA LEU A 832 -33.30 -8.50 0.41
C LEU A 832 -34.31 -7.94 -0.61
N GLU A 833 -35.38 -8.67 -0.91
CA GLU A 833 -36.45 -8.23 -1.82
C GLU A 833 -37.24 -7.00 -1.32
N ARG A 834 -37.30 -6.76 0.00
CA ARG A 834 -37.91 -5.54 0.58
C ARG A 834 -37.16 -4.28 0.15
N LEU A 835 -35.86 -4.42 -0.13
CA LEU A 835 -34.97 -3.32 -0.52
C LEU A 835 -34.91 -3.17 -2.05
N ILE A 836 -34.62 -4.26 -2.77
CA ILE A 836 -34.32 -4.21 -4.22
C ILE A 836 -35.37 -4.88 -5.13
N GLY A 837 -36.37 -5.57 -4.57
CA GLY A 837 -37.36 -6.34 -5.34
C GLY A 837 -38.28 -5.54 -6.25
N ARG A 838 -38.32 -4.21 -6.09
CA ARG A 838 -38.97 -3.28 -7.05
C ARG A 838 -38.08 -2.90 -8.24
N GLY A 839 -36.95 -3.59 -8.43
CA GLY A 839 -36.01 -3.37 -9.52
C GLY A 839 -35.18 -2.09 -9.42
N LYS A 840 -35.27 -1.37 -8.29
CA LYS A 840 -34.49 -0.17 -7.95
C LYS A 840 -33.38 -0.54 -6.97
N SER A 841 -32.23 0.11 -7.06
CA SER A 841 -31.18 -0.02 -6.05
C SER A 841 -31.59 0.59 -4.71
N ALA A 842 -30.88 0.18 -3.66
CA ALA A 842 -31.00 0.68 -2.30
C ALA A 842 -29.62 0.99 -1.71
N VAL A 843 -29.50 2.05 -0.93
CA VAL A 843 -28.27 2.43 -0.21
C VAL A 843 -28.57 2.62 1.28
N ILE A 844 -27.73 2.06 2.15
CA ILE A 844 -27.76 2.26 3.60
C ILE A 844 -26.41 2.84 4.03
N VAL A 845 -26.40 3.90 4.83
CA VAL A 845 -25.19 4.47 5.42
C VAL A 845 -25.13 4.07 6.90
N ARG A 846 -24.28 3.11 7.27
CA ARG A 846 -24.08 2.69 8.67
C ARG A 846 -22.96 3.52 9.29
N ILE A 847 -23.22 4.08 10.48
CA ILE A 847 -22.28 4.87 11.27
C ILE A 847 -22.37 4.37 12.72
N SER A 848 -21.24 4.23 13.42
CA SER A 848 -21.29 3.80 14.82
C SER A 848 -22.06 4.79 15.70
N SER A 849 -22.84 4.25 16.63
CA SER A 849 -23.66 4.98 17.60
C SER A 849 -22.85 5.85 18.57
N SER A 850 -21.52 5.67 18.64
CA SER A 850 -20.60 6.57 19.34
C SER A 850 -20.65 8.01 18.82
N TRP A 851 -20.78 8.21 17.50
CA TRP A 851 -20.80 9.55 16.88
C TRP A 851 -21.96 10.42 17.38
N LEU A 852 -23.07 9.79 17.81
CA LEU A 852 -24.24 10.48 18.36
C LEU A 852 -23.98 10.98 19.80
N LEU A 853 -23.01 10.39 20.50
CA LEU A 853 -22.57 10.80 21.84
C LEU A 853 -21.46 11.86 21.75
N ASP A 854 -20.55 11.71 20.80
CA ASP A 854 -19.42 12.63 20.58
C ASP A 854 -19.85 13.97 19.95
N HIS A 855 -20.98 14.01 19.23
CA HIS A 855 -21.46 15.19 18.49
C HIS A 855 -22.91 15.58 18.86
N PRO A 856 -23.23 15.83 20.14
CA PRO A 856 -24.60 15.99 20.62
C PRO A 856 -25.29 17.27 20.14
N LYS A 857 -24.57 18.21 19.49
CA LYS A 857 -25.17 19.40 18.86
C LYS A 857 -25.56 19.16 17.40
N VAL A 858 -25.13 18.03 16.81
CA VAL A 858 -25.45 17.65 15.44
C VAL A 858 -26.71 16.79 15.43
N LYS A 859 -27.71 17.22 14.67
CA LYS A 859 -28.86 16.36 14.41
C LYS A 859 -28.44 15.22 13.47
N PHE A 860 -28.29 14.02 14.03
CA PHE A 860 -28.15 12.79 13.26
C PHE A 860 -29.29 12.67 12.22
N PRO A 861 -29.01 12.32 10.94
CA PRO A 861 -30.06 12.28 9.91
C PRO A 861 -31.15 11.23 10.16
N GLY A 862 -30.79 10.12 10.81
CA GLY A 862 -31.70 9.02 11.13
C GLY A 862 -32.10 8.16 9.92
N GLY A 863 -32.83 7.10 10.22
CA GLY A 863 -33.29 6.12 9.24
C GLY A 863 -34.21 6.68 8.17
N ARG A 864 -34.92 7.78 8.47
CA ARG A 864 -35.71 8.54 7.48
C ARG A 864 -34.88 9.13 6.34
N GLU A 865 -33.57 9.29 6.53
CA GLU A 865 -32.62 9.71 5.50
C GLU A 865 -31.69 8.57 5.04
N GLY A 866 -31.94 7.33 5.46
CA GLY A 866 -31.14 6.14 5.13
C GLY A 866 -29.85 5.96 5.94
N PHE A 867 -29.78 6.56 7.12
CA PHE A 867 -28.66 6.39 8.04
C PHE A 867 -29.01 5.37 9.13
N ALA A 868 -28.15 4.38 9.33
CA ALA A 868 -28.25 3.33 10.33
C ALA A 868 -27.14 3.48 11.39
N THR A 869 -27.36 2.86 12.54
CA THR A 869 -26.39 2.72 13.64
C THR A 869 -26.44 1.29 14.18
N ASP A 870 -25.53 0.97 15.09
CA ASP A 870 -25.45 -0.36 15.75
C ASP A 870 -26.76 -0.78 16.46
N ARG A 871 -27.71 0.16 16.67
CA ARG A 871 -29.03 -0.08 17.28
C ARG A 871 -30.06 -0.67 16.32
N ASN A 872 -30.01 -0.32 15.03
CA ASN A 872 -30.93 -0.81 13.99
C ASN A 872 -30.21 -1.65 12.91
N PHE A 873 -28.87 -1.60 12.86
CA PHE A 873 -28.03 -2.49 12.08
C PHE A 873 -26.90 -3.05 12.98
N PRO A 874 -27.18 -4.06 13.83
CA PRO A 874 -26.17 -4.65 14.71
C PRO A 874 -25.15 -5.46 13.90
N LEU A 875 -23.88 -5.20 14.19
CA LEU A 875 -22.71 -5.79 13.55
C LEU A 875 -21.73 -6.26 14.64
N HIS A 876 -21.15 -7.44 14.46
CA HIS A 876 -19.92 -7.86 15.11
C HIS A 876 -18.81 -7.88 14.06
N ASP A 877 -17.76 -7.09 14.29
CA ASP A 877 -16.50 -7.14 13.57
C ASP A 877 -15.43 -7.80 14.44
N HIS A 878 -14.46 -8.45 13.79
CA HIS A 878 -13.22 -8.90 14.42
C HIS A 878 -12.03 -8.38 13.63
N TRP A 879 -10.90 -8.15 14.29
CA TRP A 879 -9.65 -7.73 13.64
C TRP A 879 -8.51 -8.56 14.23
N SER A 880 -8.12 -9.62 13.52
CA SER A 880 -7.13 -10.59 14.00
C SER A 880 -5.75 -9.99 14.33
N ALA A 881 -5.39 -8.85 13.73
CA ALA A 881 -4.10 -8.17 13.88
C ALA A 881 -2.84 -9.00 13.53
N LYS A 882 -2.98 -10.15 12.85
CA LYS A 882 -1.85 -11.05 12.55
C LYS A 882 -1.14 -10.67 11.26
N ASN A 883 0.19 -10.79 11.25
CA ASN A 883 1.03 -10.68 10.05
C ASN A 883 1.33 -12.04 9.39
N ASN A 884 0.65 -13.12 9.81
CA ASN A 884 0.83 -14.49 9.31
C ASN A 884 -0.52 -15.08 8.91
N VAL A 885 -0.59 -15.68 7.71
CA VAL A 885 -1.84 -16.24 7.16
C VAL A 885 -2.40 -17.41 7.96
N GLY A 886 -1.56 -18.29 8.54
CA GLY A 886 -2.07 -19.40 9.36
C GLY A 886 -2.74 -18.88 10.63
N SER A 887 -2.03 -18.01 11.35
CA SER A 887 -2.56 -17.36 12.55
C SER A 887 -3.78 -16.48 12.29
N MET A 888 -3.90 -15.86 11.10
CA MET A 888 -5.09 -15.11 10.71
C MET A 888 -6.28 -16.05 10.45
N VAL A 889 -6.07 -17.13 9.70
CA VAL A 889 -7.07 -18.17 9.41
C VAL A 889 -7.65 -18.76 10.69
N ASP A 890 -6.81 -19.20 11.61
CA ASP A 890 -7.24 -19.84 12.87
C ASP A 890 -8.05 -18.86 13.76
N ASP A 891 -7.63 -17.59 13.80
CA ASP A 891 -8.19 -16.54 14.66
C ASP A 891 -9.52 -15.99 14.11
N GLU A 892 -9.62 -15.74 12.80
CA GLU A 892 -10.88 -15.35 12.13
C GLU A 892 -11.91 -16.50 12.12
N ILE A 893 -11.49 -17.76 11.92
CA ILE A 893 -12.39 -18.92 12.05
C ILE A 893 -12.88 -19.07 13.50
N GLY A 894 -12.02 -18.87 14.50
CA GLY A 894 -12.41 -18.86 15.92
C GLY A 894 -13.39 -17.73 16.27
N ALA A 895 -13.18 -16.54 15.71
CA ALA A 895 -14.09 -15.41 15.84
C ALA A 895 -15.45 -15.68 15.19
N MET A 896 -15.48 -16.31 14.00
CA MET A 896 -16.72 -16.74 13.37
C MET A 896 -17.42 -17.83 14.18
N ALA A 897 -16.71 -18.85 14.65
CA ALA A 897 -17.32 -19.96 15.41
C ALA A 897 -17.98 -19.49 16.73
N SER A 898 -17.45 -18.43 17.34
CA SER A 898 -18.01 -17.83 18.56
C SER A 898 -19.15 -16.85 18.29
N ASN A 899 -18.99 -15.89 17.36
CA ASN A 899 -20.01 -14.87 17.07
C ASN A 899 -21.14 -15.35 16.14
N ARG A 900 -20.87 -16.38 15.33
CA ARG A 900 -21.73 -16.88 14.23
C ARG A 900 -22.05 -18.36 14.36
N SER A 901 -22.27 -18.84 15.58
CA SER A 901 -22.66 -20.23 15.87
C SER A 901 -24.05 -20.65 15.34
N ARG A 902 -24.89 -19.68 14.93
CA ARG A 902 -26.23 -19.86 14.35
C ARG A 902 -26.55 -18.74 13.35
N ARG A 903 -27.48 -18.98 12.42
CA ARG A 903 -27.96 -18.00 11.41
C ARG A 903 -28.55 -16.71 11.97
N ASP A 904 -29.28 -16.81 13.07
CA ASP A 904 -30.08 -15.73 13.67
C ASP A 904 -29.24 -14.74 14.49
N MET A 905 -27.94 -14.96 14.63
CA MET A 905 -27.00 -14.02 15.26
C MET A 905 -26.94 -12.69 14.49
N ALA A 906 -26.34 -11.65 15.09
CA ALA A 906 -26.13 -10.37 14.40
C ALA A 906 -25.18 -10.53 13.19
N VAL A 907 -25.11 -9.50 12.33
CA VAL A 907 -24.25 -9.52 11.12
C VAL A 907 -22.79 -9.68 11.57
N PHE A 908 -22.03 -10.55 10.89
CA PHE A 908 -20.59 -10.73 11.17
C PHE A 908 -19.73 -10.31 9.97
N ASP A 909 -18.75 -9.45 10.24
CA ASP A 909 -17.68 -9.10 9.29
C ASP A 909 -16.40 -9.84 9.63
N MET A 910 -15.95 -10.63 8.65
CA MET A 910 -14.78 -11.50 8.76
C MET A 910 -13.63 -10.87 7.97
N GLN A 911 -12.61 -10.41 8.70
CA GLN A 911 -11.53 -9.58 8.16
C GLN A 911 -10.35 -10.46 7.77
N TRP A 912 -10.52 -11.11 6.62
CA TRP A 912 -9.63 -12.12 6.05
C TRP A 912 -8.38 -11.51 5.39
N ILE A 913 -7.69 -10.65 6.15
CA ILE A 913 -6.64 -9.74 5.70
C ILE A 913 -5.39 -9.80 6.59
N ILE A 914 -4.21 -9.72 5.97
CA ILE A 914 -2.93 -9.74 6.68
C ILE A 914 -2.55 -8.35 7.17
N THR A 915 -2.43 -8.19 8.49
CA THR A 915 -2.00 -6.94 9.12
C THR A 915 -0.49 -6.74 8.98
N GLN A 916 -0.04 -5.53 8.61
CA GLN A 916 1.40 -5.21 8.60
C GLN A 916 1.99 -5.14 10.02
N ASP A 917 3.19 -5.69 10.21
CA ASP A 917 3.97 -5.36 11.41
C ASP A 917 4.60 -3.95 11.31
N ALA A 918 4.96 -3.36 12.46
CA ALA A 918 5.47 -2.00 12.48
C ALA A 918 6.86 -1.83 11.81
N GLY A 919 7.60 -2.91 11.53
CA GLY A 919 8.79 -2.87 10.68
C GLY A 919 8.43 -2.68 9.21
N GLN A 920 7.44 -3.43 8.73
CA GLN A 920 6.88 -3.31 7.38
C GLN A 920 6.25 -1.92 7.12
N ILE A 921 5.66 -1.30 8.15
CA ILE A 921 5.16 0.08 8.09
C ILE A 921 6.32 1.08 7.82
N PHE A 922 7.54 0.86 8.33
CA PHE A 922 8.65 1.78 8.10
C PHE A 922 9.53 1.45 6.88
N MET A 923 9.70 0.16 6.55
CA MET A 923 10.42 -0.28 5.35
C MET A 923 9.63 -1.37 4.61
N PRO A 924 8.63 -1.00 3.78
CA PRO A 924 7.81 -1.96 3.04
C PRO A 924 8.58 -2.64 1.90
N VAL A 925 9.24 -3.76 2.22
CA VAL A 925 9.87 -4.69 1.24
C VAL A 925 8.81 -5.38 0.37
N LYS A 926 7.58 -5.50 0.88
CA LYS A 926 6.36 -5.94 0.16
C LYS A 926 5.27 -4.89 0.35
N SER A 927 4.34 -4.79 -0.60
CA SER A 927 3.11 -4.01 -0.39
C SER A 927 2.11 -4.79 0.47
N ILE A 928 1.14 -4.10 1.07
CA ILE A 928 0.01 -4.74 1.78
C ILE A 928 -0.65 -5.82 0.90
N MET A 929 -0.94 -5.48 -0.35
CA MET A 929 -1.57 -6.41 -1.31
C MET A 929 -0.69 -7.64 -1.60
N VAL A 930 0.64 -7.49 -1.65
CA VAL A 930 1.62 -8.61 -1.78
C VAL A 930 1.81 -9.39 -0.47
N LEU A 931 1.44 -8.82 0.68
CA LEU A 931 1.33 -9.53 1.95
C LEU A 931 0.00 -10.30 2.04
N ASN A 932 -1.04 -9.87 1.33
CA ASN A 932 -2.36 -10.51 1.33
C ASN A 932 -2.55 -11.62 0.28
N GLU A 933 -1.66 -11.78 -0.71
CA GLU A 933 -1.72 -12.89 -1.69
C GLU A 933 -1.97 -14.28 -1.05
N PRO A 934 -1.34 -14.64 0.10
CA PRO A 934 -1.58 -15.92 0.76
C PRO A 934 -3.01 -16.10 1.30
N ALA A 935 -3.71 -15.03 1.67
CA ALA A 935 -5.09 -15.09 2.16
C ALA A 935 -6.09 -15.42 1.03
N TRP A 936 -5.79 -14.98 -0.20
CA TRP A 936 -6.58 -15.37 -1.38
C TRP A 936 -6.49 -16.86 -1.70
N ARG A 937 -5.34 -17.50 -1.42
CA ARG A 937 -5.21 -18.97 -1.49
C ARG A 937 -6.16 -19.66 -0.50
N THR A 938 -6.27 -19.17 0.73
CA THR A 938 -7.02 -19.85 1.80
C THR A 938 -8.54 -19.76 1.65
N LEU A 939 -9.04 -18.82 0.85
CA LEU A 939 -10.46 -18.77 0.46
C LEU A 939 -10.95 -20.09 -0.18
N TYR A 940 -10.09 -20.74 -0.96
CA TYR A 940 -10.43 -21.95 -1.73
C TYR A 940 -10.14 -23.28 -1.03
N ARG A 941 -9.85 -23.23 0.27
CA ARG A 941 -9.71 -24.41 1.12
C ARG A 941 -10.03 -24.08 2.58
N GLU A 942 -9.08 -23.54 3.33
CA GLU A 942 -9.22 -23.36 4.80
C GLU A 942 -10.48 -22.57 5.21
N PHE A 943 -10.84 -21.53 4.45
CA PHE A 943 -12.09 -20.77 4.61
C PHE A 943 -13.33 -21.60 4.28
N TRP A 944 -13.41 -22.13 3.05
CA TRP A 944 -14.58 -22.86 2.57
C TRP A 944 -14.85 -24.12 3.41
N ASP A 945 -13.80 -24.86 3.77
CA ASP A 945 -13.87 -26.08 4.55
C ASP A 945 -14.47 -25.83 5.95
N ALA A 946 -14.24 -24.66 6.54
CA ALA A 946 -14.83 -24.25 7.82
C ALA A 946 -16.31 -23.82 7.73
N LEU A 947 -16.82 -23.42 6.55
CA LEU A 947 -18.20 -22.95 6.43
C LEU A 947 -19.24 -24.09 6.56
N THR A 948 -20.37 -23.77 7.18
CA THR A 948 -21.57 -24.62 7.25
C THR A 948 -22.82 -23.80 6.95
N ASP A 949 -23.97 -24.46 6.81
CA ASP A 949 -25.25 -23.78 6.64
C ASP A 949 -25.78 -23.10 7.90
N GLU A 950 -25.18 -23.31 9.08
CA GLU A 950 -25.50 -22.56 10.30
C GLU A 950 -24.45 -21.50 10.66
N SER A 951 -23.23 -21.62 10.13
CA SER A 951 -22.10 -20.73 10.43
C SER A 951 -21.32 -20.36 9.16
N TYR A 952 -21.47 -19.09 8.76
CA TYR A 952 -20.79 -18.45 7.63
C TYR A 952 -20.78 -16.92 7.86
N PRO A 953 -19.86 -16.16 7.26
CA PRO A 953 -19.78 -14.71 7.43
C PRO A 953 -20.82 -13.99 6.57
N ASN A 954 -21.24 -12.79 7.02
CA ASN A 954 -22.10 -11.92 6.23
C ASN A 954 -21.28 -10.98 5.36
N TRP A 955 -20.24 -10.36 5.92
CA TRP A 955 -19.32 -9.55 5.17
C TRP A 955 -17.99 -10.29 5.11
N LEU A 956 -17.49 -10.50 3.90
CA LEU A 956 -16.16 -11.07 3.66
C LEU A 956 -15.27 -9.92 3.21
N THR A 957 -14.35 -9.51 4.08
CA THR A 957 -13.48 -8.35 3.89
C THR A 957 -12.12 -8.78 3.35
N MET A 958 -11.68 -8.20 2.22
CA MET A 958 -10.40 -8.52 1.55
C MET A 958 -9.60 -7.29 1.11
N ASP A 959 -8.27 -7.42 1.14
CA ASP A 959 -7.29 -6.56 0.48
C ASP A 959 -6.88 -7.14 -0.87
N GLY A 960 -6.78 -6.25 -1.86
CA GLY A 960 -6.39 -6.54 -3.24
C GLY A 960 -7.48 -7.32 -3.98
N MET A 961 -8.30 -6.66 -4.80
CA MET A 961 -9.27 -7.37 -5.63
C MET A 961 -8.58 -8.29 -6.66
N HIS A 962 -8.95 -9.57 -6.68
CA HIS A 962 -8.53 -10.55 -7.69
C HIS A 962 -9.70 -10.93 -8.61
N GLY A 963 -10.15 -9.93 -9.39
CA GLY A 963 -11.30 -10.05 -10.27
C GLY A 963 -12.58 -10.40 -9.50
N ASN A 964 -13.42 -11.28 -10.06
CA ASN A 964 -14.70 -11.68 -9.48
C ASN A 964 -14.64 -12.87 -8.50
N GLN A 965 -13.46 -13.26 -8.01
CA GLN A 965 -13.30 -14.43 -7.13
C GLN A 965 -14.12 -14.32 -5.83
N ILE A 966 -14.05 -13.19 -5.12
CA ILE A 966 -14.82 -12.94 -3.89
C ILE A 966 -16.34 -12.83 -4.13
N LYS A 967 -16.74 -12.31 -5.30
CA LYS A 967 -18.13 -12.22 -5.76
C LYS A 967 -18.72 -13.62 -5.96
N ALA A 968 -18.01 -14.48 -6.69
CA ALA A 968 -18.40 -15.86 -6.91
C ALA A 968 -18.49 -16.67 -5.59
N MET A 969 -17.54 -16.46 -4.66
CA MET A 969 -17.58 -17.04 -3.31
C MET A 969 -18.85 -16.63 -2.54
N CYS A 970 -19.13 -15.33 -2.42
CA CYS A 970 -20.31 -14.85 -1.69
C CYS A 970 -21.62 -15.32 -2.34
N MET A 971 -21.68 -15.38 -3.68
CA MET A 971 -22.83 -15.95 -4.39
C MET A 971 -23.01 -17.45 -4.13
N ALA A 972 -21.92 -18.22 -4.03
CA ALA A 972 -21.97 -19.64 -3.66
C ALA A 972 -22.46 -19.84 -2.22
N ILE A 973 -21.98 -19.04 -1.26
CA ILE A 973 -22.48 -19.03 0.12
C ILE A 973 -23.99 -18.73 0.15
N ASN A 974 -24.43 -17.67 -0.53
CA ASN A 974 -25.83 -17.25 -0.59
C ASN A 974 -26.74 -18.34 -1.17
N LYS A 975 -26.33 -18.99 -2.26
CA LYS A 975 -27.15 -20.02 -2.91
C LYS A 975 -27.13 -21.35 -2.14
N CYS A 976 -25.96 -21.79 -1.71
CA CYS A 976 -25.77 -23.14 -1.19
C CYS A 976 -25.93 -23.25 0.31
N LEU A 977 -25.37 -22.31 1.07
CA LEU A 977 -25.44 -22.32 2.53
C LEU A 977 -26.71 -21.58 2.97
N ALA A 978 -26.84 -20.30 2.66
CA ALA A 978 -27.99 -19.50 3.12
C ALA A 978 -29.33 -20.01 2.55
N ALA A 979 -29.51 -20.02 1.23
CA ALA A 979 -30.74 -20.47 0.58
C ALA A 979 -30.89 -22.01 0.48
N ARG A 980 -29.89 -22.79 0.92
CA ARG A 980 -29.88 -24.28 0.93
C ARG A 980 -30.16 -24.96 -0.44
N ARG A 981 -29.86 -24.30 -1.57
CA ARG A 981 -30.23 -24.76 -2.93
C ARG A 981 -29.19 -25.61 -3.69
N CYS A 982 -28.30 -26.30 -2.97
CA CYS A 982 -27.20 -27.09 -3.58
C CYS A 982 -27.12 -28.55 -3.10
N GLY A 983 -28.16 -29.06 -2.43
CA GLY A 983 -28.11 -30.35 -1.75
C GLY A 983 -27.32 -30.29 -0.44
N THR A 984 -26.90 -31.45 0.09
CA THR A 984 -26.28 -31.57 1.42
C THR A 984 -24.82 -31.15 1.49
N LEU A 985 -24.12 -31.06 0.34
CA LEU A 985 -22.71 -30.67 0.23
C LEU A 985 -21.81 -31.32 1.30
N GLY A 986 -21.80 -32.66 1.34
CA GLY A 986 -20.93 -33.42 2.25
C GLY A 986 -21.33 -33.33 3.74
N GLY A 987 -22.50 -32.75 4.04
CA GLY A 987 -22.95 -32.46 5.39
C GLY A 987 -22.82 -30.98 5.77
N LYS A 988 -22.26 -30.12 4.90
CA LYS A 988 -22.25 -28.66 5.10
C LYS A 988 -23.65 -28.06 5.13
N VAL A 989 -24.64 -28.71 4.51
CA VAL A 989 -26.06 -28.33 4.56
C VAL A 989 -26.87 -29.44 5.23
N LYS A 990 -27.55 -29.10 6.32
CA LYS A 990 -28.45 -30.02 7.04
C LYS A 990 -29.75 -30.17 6.26
N LEU A 991 -30.17 -31.43 6.06
CA LEU A 991 -31.54 -31.70 5.60
C LEU A 991 -32.53 -31.29 6.70
N LEU A 992 -33.43 -30.36 6.38
CA LEU A 992 -34.59 -30.12 7.23
C LEU A 992 -35.47 -31.39 7.19
N GLY A 993 -35.61 -32.04 8.34
CA GLY A 993 -36.44 -33.25 8.47
C GLY A 993 -37.91 -32.95 8.16
N LYS A 994 -38.63 -33.96 7.66
CA LYS A 994 -40.09 -33.88 7.47
C LYS A 994 -40.83 -34.06 8.80
N GLU A 995 -40.64 -33.12 9.72
CA GLU A 995 -41.38 -33.02 10.97
C GLU A 995 -41.87 -31.57 11.14
N GLY A 996 -43.17 -31.38 11.41
CA GLY A 996 -43.71 -30.07 11.84
C GLY A 996 -44.74 -29.39 10.93
N GLN A 997 -44.95 -29.78 9.67
CA GLN A 997 -46.14 -29.32 8.91
C GLN A 997 -47.34 -30.23 9.18
N GLY A 998 -47.96 -30.01 10.35
CA GLY A 998 -49.08 -30.80 10.87
C GLY A 998 -49.63 -30.22 12.16
N GLY A 999 -50.17 -29.00 12.09
CA GLY A 999 -50.79 -28.25 13.18
C GLY A 999 -51.61 -27.09 12.61
#